data_AF-A0A1Y3ZIX4-F1
#
_entry.id   AF-A0A1Y3ZIX4-F1
#
_cell.length_a   1.000
_cell.length_b   1.000
_cell.length_c   1.000
_cell.angle_alpha   90.00
_cell.angle_beta   90.00
_cell.angle_gamma   90.00
#
_symmetry.space_group_name_H-M   'P 1'
#
loop_
_entity.id
_entity.type
_entity.pdbx_description
1 polymer ?
#
loop_
_entity_poly.entity_id
_entity_poly.type
_entity_poly.pdbx_seq_one_letter_code
_entity_poly.pdbx_strand_id
1 'polypeptide(L)'
;MELDSISGRIARLLYPRAHITVAGFETTDRRDFYDLAVGNVPFGNYQVNDRAYNKLGFSIHNYFFAKALDQVRPGGIVAFLTSRYTMDAKDSAVRQYLAQRADLLGAIRLPNNAFKANAGTEVVSDILFLQKRSTPQVTEPEWVQTQETPEGFMVNRYFIRHPEMVLGQSAAESTQYGKQDYTVAPIPGADLAQLLHEAVGHVQGRYAGAEPPELEDGAKPAATLPADPDVKNYSYALVGGQVYYRENSVMVRPELTASAEGRVRGMIALRDCVHGLIAFQMDEHSTDAAIQAKQQELGRLYDAFSARYGLINDRANRQAFDKDSAYYLLCSLEILDDDGNLKRKADMFTKRTIQSHRAVTHVDTAAEALAVSIGERARVDLEFMASLMGGREHIPQIVSDLSGVIFKNPGTGPFDFDEQGEHWDKGWQTADEYLSGNVRRKLRAAQVIAEQDPFFAKNVEALQAVQPRDLDASEIEVRLGATWIDPSYIQQFMYEVFQTPARLRQYIRVLYCRQTAEWSITGKGTVPYNDVAAWTTYGTDQTSAYKILEDSLNLRDVRVYRTVKDPNGQERRVLDSKETTLASQKQQAVRNAFRDWLWRDPERRQALVQQYNEQMNCIRPREYDGSHITFSGINPAIQLRPHQLNAIARVLYGGNTLLAHEVGAGKTFEMVAAAMESKRLGLCQKSIFVVPNHLTEQTASEFLRLYPSANILVTTKKDFEKRSRKKFCARIATGDYDAVIIGQSQFEKIPM
;
A
#
# COMPACT_ATOMS: atom_id res chain seq x y z
N MET A 1 5.27 -8.04 -31.58
CA MET A 1 4.17 -8.89 -31.06
C MET A 1 3.01 -8.77 -32.03
N GLU A 2 2.19 -9.79 -32.13
CA GLU A 2 1.03 -9.81 -33.01
C GLU A 2 -0.14 -10.49 -32.30
N LEU A 3 -1.31 -9.84 -32.27
CA LEU A 3 -2.50 -10.37 -31.61
C LEU A 3 -3.15 -11.43 -32.51
N ASP A 4 -3.19 -11.20 -33.81
CA ASP A 4 -3.83 -12.12 -34.74
C ASP A 4 -2.95 -13.35 -35.05
N SER A 5 -3.52 -14.53 -34.87
CA SER A 5 -2.77 -15.78 -35.02
C SER A 5 -2.34 -16.03 -36.47
N ILE A 6 -3.11 -15.59 -37.45
CA ILE A 6 -2.83 -15.85 -38.86
C ILE A 6 -1.70 -14.94 -39.33
N SER A 7 -1.84 -13.62 -39.16
CA SER A 7 -0.80 -12.64 -39.51
C SER A 7 0.51 -12.92 -38.77
N GLY A 8 0.44 -13.30 -37.49
CA GLY A 8 1.61 -13.63 -36.69
C GLY A 8 2.39 -14.84 -37.19
N ARG A 9 1.68 -15.90 -37.63
CA ARG A 9 2.31 -17.09 -38.25
C ARG A 9 2.90 -16.79 -39.62
N ILE A 10 2.22 -15.97 -40.43
CA ILE A 10 2.76 -15.50 -41.73
C ILE A 10 4.06 -14.71 -41.49
N ALA A 11 4.06 -13.79 -40.55
CA ALA A 11 5.24 -12.99 -40.22
C ALA A 11 6.42 -13.87 -39.76
N ARG A 12 6.18 -14.93 -38.98
CA ARG A 12 7.24 -15.88 -38.58
C ARG A 12 7.90 -16.57 -39.77
N LEU A 13 7.11 -16.90 -40.79
CA LEU A 13 7.62 -17.54 -42.01
C LEU A 13 8.39 -16.54 -42.89
N LEU A 14 7.92 -15.29 -42.98
CA LEU A 14 8.60 -14.24 -43.74
C LEU A 14 9.91 -13.80 -43.09
N TYR A 15 9.99 -13.83 -41.75
CA TYR A 15 11.14 -13.38 -40.97
C TYR A 15 11.62 -14.47 -40.01
N PRO A 16 12.23 -15.56 -40.51
CA PRO A 16 12.59 -16.72 -39.69
C PRO A 16 13.69 -16.43 -38.65
N ARG A 17 14.41 -15.33 -38.79
CA ARG A 17 15.38 -14.85 -37.79
C ARG A 17 14.77 -13.93 -36.73
N ALA A 18 13.53 -13.49 -36.91
CA ALA A 18 12.83 -12.63 -35.96
C ALA A 18 12.02 -13.48 -34.97
N HIS A 19 12.13 -13.16 -33.69
CA HIS A 19 11.28 -13.77 -32.67
C HIS A 19 9.94 -13.04 -32.60
N ILE A 20 8.88 -13.65 -33.14
CA ILE A 20 7.54 -13.06 -33.18
C ILE A 20 6.65 -13.75 -32.15
N THR A 21 6.23 -13.02 -31.11
CA THR A 21 5.26 -13.48 -30.11
C THR A 21 3.84 -13.26 -30.64
N VAL A 22 3.06 -14.34 -30.73
CA VAL A 22 1.65 -14.33 -31.12
C VAL A 22 0.80 -14.38 -29.86
N ALA A 23 0.47 -13.23 -29.30
CA ALA A 23 -0.22 -13.06 -28.02
C ALA A 23 -0.72 -11.62 -27.86
N GLY A 24 -1.72 -11.43 -27.01
CA GLY A 24 -2.15 -10.09 -26.58
C GLY A 24 -1.07 -9.39 -25.76
N PHE A 25 -1.09 -8.05 -25.77
CA PHE A 25 -0.15 -7.27 -24.97
C PHE A 25 -0.42 -7.42 -23.49
N GLU A 26 -1.68 -7.56 -23.11
CA GLU A 26 -2.16 -7.83 -21.75
C GLU A 26 -1.61 -9.14 -21.17
N THR A 27 -1.35 -10.15 -22.00
CA THR A 27 -0.78 -11.43 -21.54
C THR A 27 0.75 -11.51 -21.65
N THR A 28 1.40 -10.54 -22.28
CA THR A 28 2.85 -10.57 -22.50
C THR A 28 3.57 -9.68 -21.48
N ASP A 29 4.47 -10.28 -20.70
CA ASP A 29 5.31 -9.55 -19.75
C ASP A 29 6.78 -10.02 -19.79
N ARG A 30 7.68 -9.08 -20.08
CA ARG A 30 9.14 -9.17 -20.13
C ARG A 30 9.72 -7.84 -19.65
N ARG A 31 9.55 -7.55 -18.35
CA ARG A 31 10.02 -6.30 -17.73
C ARG A 31 11.51 -6.02 -17.96
N ASP A 32 11.83 -4.74 -18.13
CA ASP A 32 13.20 -4.20 -18.27
C ASP A 32 14.05 -4.92 -19.34
N PHE A 33 13.41 -5.40 -20.42
CA PHE A 33 14.05 -6.24 -21.42
C PHE A 33 14.28 -5.53 -22.75
N TYR A 34 13.23 -4.89 -23.29
CA TYR A 34 13.28 -4.36 -24.66
C TYR A 34 14.01 -3.01 -24.72
N ASP A 35 14.72 -2.79 -25.83
CA ASP A 35 15.36 -1.49 -26.13
C ASP A 35 14.34 -0.44 -26.61
N LEU A 36 13.30 -0.89 -27.31
CA LEU A 36 12.35 -0.03 -28.01
C LEU A 36 10.96 -0.67 -28.03
N ALA A 37 9.93 0.14 -27.76
CA ALA A 37 8.53 -0.18 -28.00
C ALA A 37 7.96 0.80 -29.03
N VAL A 38 7.53 0.31 -30.19
CA VAL A 38 6.90 1.12 -31.24
C VAL A 38 5.53 0.54 -31.57
N GLY A 39 4.52 1.40 -31.71
CA GLY A 39 3.19 0.93 -32.04
C GLY A 39 2.15 2.04 -32.21
N ASN A 40 1.05 1.68 -32.85
CA ASN A 40 -0.19 2.45 -32.85
C ASN A 40 -1.11 1.86 -31.78
N VAL A 41 -1.37 2.60 -30.70
CA VAL A 41 -2.18 2.08 -29.60
C VAL A 41 -3.67 2.32 -29.89
N PRO A 42 -4.57 1.42 -29.49
CA PRO A 42 -6.00 1.60 -29.74
C PRO A 42 -6.56 2.84 -29.01
N PHE A 43 -7.44 3.58 -29.67
CA PHE A 43 -8.09 4.76 -29.10
C PHE A 43 -9.43 4.37 -28.49
N GLY A 44 -9.62 4.65 -27.21
CA GLY A 44 -10.84 4.29 -26.50
C GLY A 44 -10.80 4.69 -25.04
N ASN A 45 -11.98 4.89 -24.46
CA ASN A 45 -12.17 5.17 -23.04
C ASN A 45 -12.76 3.95 -22.32
N TYR A 46 -12.06 2.83 -22.41
CA TYR A 46 -12.36 1.60 -21.68
C TYR A 46 -11.07 1.02 -21.10
N GLN A 47 -11.19 0.19 -20.08
CA GLN A 47 -10.06 -0.39 -19.35
C GLN A 47 -9.75 -1.80 -19.89
N VAL A 48 -8.48 -2.20 -19.78
CA VAL A 48 -8.03 -3.57 -20.05
C VAL A 48 -7.87 -4.28 -18.71
N ASN A 49 -8.40 -5.50 -18.59
CA ASN A 49 -8.25 -6.30 -17.38
C ASN A 49 -6.85 -6.92 -17.32
N ASP A 50 -5.91 -6.20 -16.74
CA ASP A 50 -4.56 -6.64 -16.42
C ASP A 50 -4.28 -6.34 -14.94
N ARG A 51 -4.26 -7.39 -14.11
CA ARG A 51 -4.26 -7.30 -12.65
C ARG A 51 -3.18 -6.37 -12.09
N ALA A 52 -2.01 -6.31 -12.72
CA ALA A 52 -0.91 -5.44 -12.28
C ALA A 52 -1.23 -3.94 -12.44
N TYR A 53 -2.11 -3.59 -13.38
CA TYR A 53 -2.44 -2.22 -13.78
C TYR A 53 -3.89 -1.82 -13.49
N ASN A 54 -4.80 -2.76 -13.18
CA ASN A 54 -6.23 -2.50 -12.94
C ASN A 54 -6.49 -1.34 -11.96
N LYS A 55 -5.70 -1.23 -10.89
CA LYS A 55 -5.86 -0.16 -9.89
C LYS A 55 -5.55 1.25 -10.39
N LEU A 56 -4.86 1.39 -11.53
CA LEU A 56 -4.55 2.69 -12.14
C LEU A 56 -5.79 3.30 -12.80
N GLY A 57 -6.78 2.48 -13.15
CA GLY A 57 -8.01 2.92 -13.80
C GLY A 57 -7.81 3.54 -15.19
N PHE A 58 -6.65 3.32 -15.82
CA PHE A 58 -6.28 3.94 -17.09
C PHE A 58 -7.12 3.43 -18.26
N SER A 59 -7.49 4.35 -19.16
CA SER A 59 -8.01 4.04 -20.50
C SER A 59 -7.01 3.19 -21.28
N ILE A 60 -7.49 2.47 -22.31
CA ILE A 60 -6.65 1.53 -23.06
C ILE A 60 -5.37 2.17 -23.61
N HIS A 61 -5.44 3.36 -24.19
CA HIS A 61 -4.26 4.04 -24.73
C HIS A 61 -3.25 4.43 -23.63
N ASN A 62 -3.73 4.83 -22.45
CA ASN A 62 -2.90 5.15 -21.30
C ASN A 62 -2.29 3.88 -20.66
N TYR A 63 -3.04 2.79 -20.62
CA TYR A 63 -2.57 1.47 -20.18
C TYR A 63 -1.39 0.98 -21.02
N PHE A 64 -1.44 1.15 -22.35
CA PHE A 64 -0.35 0.74 -23.23
C PHE A 64 0.98 1.44 -22.87
N PHE A 65 0.95 2.75 -22.58
CA PHE A 65 2.16 3.44 -22.10
C PHE A 65 2.64 2.92 -20.76
N ALA A 66 1.72 2.74 -19.79
CA ALA A 66 2.07 2.26 -18.47
C ALA A 66 2.76 0.90 -18.52
N LYS A 67 2.21 -0.03 -19.30
CA LYS A 67 2.81 -1.35 -19.50
C LYS A 67 4.09 -1.28 -20.32
N ALA A 68 4.13 -0.57 -21.44
CA ALA A 68 5.31 -0.48 -22.29
C ALA A 68 6.53 0.09 -21.56
N LEU A 69 6.33 1.08 -20.68
CA LEU A 69 7.39 1.59 -19.82
C LEU A 69 7.93 0.52 -18.87
N ASP A 70 7.14 -0.45 -18.44
CA ASP A 70 7.65 -1.57 -17.62
C ASP A 70 8.40 -2.59 -18.46
N GLN A 71 8.02 -2.77 -19.72
CA GLN A 71 8.65 -3.71 -20.67
C GLN A 71 10.03 -3.24 -21.16
N VAL A 72 10.19 -1.95 -21.44
CA VAL A 72 11.48 -1.42 -21.91
C VAL A 72 12.46 -1.28 -20.75
N ARG A 73 13.75 -1.51 -21.01
CA ARG A 73 14.83 -1.31 -20.02
C ARG A 73 15.03 0.19 -19.71
N PRO A 74 15.69 0.55 -18.60
CA PRO A 74 16.16 1.91 -18.40
C PRO A 74 17.00 2.41 -19.59
N GLY A 75 16.71 3.62 -20.05
CA GLY A 75 17.25 4.22 -21.28
C GLY A 75 16.57 3.74 -22.57
N GLY A 76 15.70 2.73 -22.50
CA GLY A 76 14.88 2.27 -23.61
C GLY A 76 13.79 3.29 -23.97
N ILE A 77 13.32 3.22 -25.21
CA ILE A 77 12.44 4.23 -25.80
C ILE A 77 11.04 3.64 -26.04
N VAL A 78 10.00 4.41 -25.75
CA VAL A 78 8.62 4.13 -26.15
C VAL A 78 8.20 5.20 -27.15
N ALA A 79 7.81 4.79 -28.36
CA ALA A 79 7.37 5.65 -29.45
C ALA A 79 5.98 5.21 -29.91
N PHE A 80 4.95 5.87 -29.40
CA PHE A 80 3.55 5.47 -29.66
C PHE A 80 2.76 6.57 -30.35
N LEU A 81 1.99 6.16 -31.35
CA LEU A 81 0.86 6.93 -31.87
C LEU A 81 -0.34 6.67 -30.94
N THR A 82 -0.91 7.73 -30.38
CA THR A 82 -1.98 7.70 -29.38
C THR A 82 -3.02 8.80 -29.64
N SER A 83 -4.14 8.73 -28.93
CA SER A 83 -5.13 9.80 -28.92
C SER A 83 -4.61 11.04 -28.20
N ARG A 84 -4.99 12.24 -28.70
CA ARG A 84 -4.66 13.53 -28.07
C ARG A 84 -5.02 13.63 -26.58
N TYR A 85 -5.99 12.84 -26.13
CA TYR A 85 -6.43 12.82 -24.73
C TYR A 85 -5.34 12.35 -23.76
N THR A 86 -4.32 11.63 -24.23
CA THR A 86 -3.13 11.31 -23.41
C THR A 86 -2.46 12.59 -22.89
N MET A 87 -2.34 13.60 -23.76
CA MET A 87 -1.69 14.87 -23.47
C MET A 87 -2.67 15.95 -22.97
N ASP A 88 -3.88 16.00 -23.51
CA ASP A 88 -4.83 17.10 -23.28
C ASP A 88 -5.88 16.84 -22.18
N ALA A 89 -6.01 15.61 -21.65
CA ALA A 89 -7.01 15.32 -20.62
C ALA A 89 -6.86 16.23 -19.39
N LYS A 90 -7.98 16.70 -18.82
CA LYS A 90 -7.97 17.52 -17.59
C LYS A 90 -7.33 16.78 -16.41
N ASP A 91 -7.55 15.47 -16.32
CA ASP A 91 -6.87 14.62 -15.34
C ASP A 91 -5.40 14.45 -15.73
N SER A 92 -4.50 14.82 -14.81
CA SER A 92 -3.05 14.71 -14.99
C SER A 92 -2.49 13.36 -14.54
N ALA A 93 -3.29 12.44 -13.98
CA ALA A 93 -2.82 11.21 -13.36
C ALA A 93 -1.90 10.37 -14.29
N VAL A 94 -2.29 10.18 -15.56
CA VAL A 94 -1.43 9.46 -16.52
C VAL A 94 -0.14 10.23 -16.80
N ARG A 95 -0.21 11.55 -17.00
CA ARG A 95 0.99 12.35 -17.31
C ARG A 95 1.95 12.39 -16.13
N GLN A 96 1.45 12.48 -14.91
CA GLN A 96 2.24 12.34 -13.68
C GLN A 96 2.90 10.96 -13.61
N TYR A 97 2.14 9.90 -13.88
CA TYR A 97 2.67 8.53 -13.91
C TYR A 97 3.81 8.37 -14.94
N LEU A 98 3.64 8.90 -16.14
CA LEU A 98 4.65 8.86 -17.20
C LEU A 98 5.86 9.72 -16.85
N ALA A 99 5.66 10.97 -16.42
CA ALA A 99 6.74 11.90 -16.07
C ALA A 99 7.60 11.42 -14.90
N GLN A 100 7.01 10.72 -13.93
CA GLN A 100 7.78 10.10 -12.85
C GLN A 100 8.73 9.04 -13.37
N ARG A 101 8.41 8.34 -14.48
CA ARG A 101 9.14 7.15 -14.94
C ARG A 101 9.94 7.36 -16.21
N ALA A 102 9.68 8.42 -16.96
CA ALA A 102 10.27 8.65 -18.27
C ALA A 102 10.50 10.13 -18.57
N ASP A 103 11.51 10.40 -19.39
CA ASP A 103 11.74 11.67 -20.04
C ASP A 103 10.89 11.78 -21.31
N LEU A 104 10.20 12.91 -21.50
CA LEU A 104 9.57 13.23 -22.77
C LEU A 104 10.65 13.75 -23.73
N LEU A 105 11.03 12.92 -24.70
CA LEU A 105 11.98 13.29 -25.75
C LEU A 105 11.34 14.26 -26.75
N GLY A 106 10.05 14.10 -26.99
CA GLY A 106 9.24 14.97 -27.83
C GLY A 106 7.83 14.40 -28.02
N ALA A 107 6.89 15.26 -28.40
CA ALA A 107 5.55 14.86 -28.83
C ALA A 107 5.22 15.59 -30.14
N ILE A 108 4.55 14.92 -31.08
CA ILE A 108 4.18 15.51 -32.38
C ILE A 108 2.67 15.34 -32.54
N ARG A 109 1.94 16.44 -32.77
CA ARG A 109 0.49 16.41 -32.98
C ARG A 109 0.18 16.43 -34.47
N LEU A 110 -0.57 15.41 -34.92
CA LEU A 110 -0.98 15.23 -36.31
C LEU A 110 -2.32 15.92 -36.58
N PRO A 111 -2.55 16.39 -37.83
CA PRO A 111 -3.84 16.95 -38.22
C PRO A 111 -4.93 15.87 -38.26
N ASN A 112 -6.19 16.29 -38.13
CA ASN A 112 -7.34 15.39 -38.05
C ASN A 112 -7.47 14.47 -39.28
N ASN A 113 -7.01 14.91 -40.46
CA ASN A 113 -7.10 14.13 -41.69
C ASN A 113 -5.94 13.13 -41.91
N ALA A 114 -4.99 13.01 -40.97
CA ALA A 114 -3.79 12.17 -41.15
C ALA A 114 -4.11 10.71 -41.48
N PHE A 115 -5.24 10.19 -41.01
CA PHE A 115 -5.68 8.81 -41.25
C PHE A 115 -6.85 8.70 -42.24
N LYS A 116 -7.32 9.82 -42.81
CA LYS A 116 -8.51 9.85 -43.69
C LYS A 116 -8.33 8.99 -44.94
N ALA A 117 -7.16 9.07 -45.58
CA ALA A 117 -6.89 8.35 -46.83
C ALA A 117 -6.78 6.83 -46.66
N ASN A 118 -6.25 6.37 -45.52
CA ASN A 118 -5.96 4.95 -45.28
C ASN A 118 -7.02 4.23 -44.44
N ALA A 119 -7.64 4.94 -43.48
CA ALA A 119 -8.55 4.36 -42.50
C ALA A 119 -9.94 5.03 -42.49
N GLY A 120 -10.16 6.09 -43.28
CA GLY A 120 -11.45 6.76 -43.39
C GLY A 120 -11.88 7.57 -42.16
N THR A 121 -10.98 7.80 -41.20
CA THR A 121 -11.28 8.47 -39.93
C THR A 121 -10.62 9.83 -39.84
N GLU A 122 -11.35 10.84 -39.36
CA GLU A 122 -10.83 12.16 -39.04
C GLU A 122 -10.65 12.30 -37.52
N VAL A 123 -9.41 12.20 -37.04
CA VAL A 123 -9.08 12.24 -35.61
C VAL A 123 -7.72 12.91 -35.37
N VAL A 124 -7.65 13.84 -34.42
CA VAL A 124 -6.37 14.41 -33.96
C VAL A 124 -5.65 13.38 -33.09
N SER A 125 -4.41 13.08 -33.46
CA SER A 125 -3.59 12.06 -32.80
C SER A 125 -2.20 12.60 -32.50
N ASP A 126 -1.57 12.09 -31.46
CA ASP A 126 -0.23 12.49 -31.04
C ASP A 126 0.74 11.31 -31.19
N ILE A 127 1.98 11.58 -31.60
CA ILE A 127 3.11 10.66 -31.52
C ILE A 127 3.96 11.08 -30.33
N LEU A 128 4.07 10.23 -29.31
CA LEU A 128 4.86 10.52 -28.11
C LEU A 128 6.14 9.67 -28.11
N PHE A 129 7.26 10.33 -27.84
CA PHE A 129 8.56 9.71 -27.63
C PHE A 129 8.97 9.85 -26.17
N LEU A 130 9.04 8.73 -25.45
CA LEU A 130 9.41 8.67 -24.05
C LEU A 130 10.69 7.84 -23.89
N GLN A 131 11.61 8.28 -23.04
CA GLN A 131 12.78 7.48 -22.64
C GLN A 131 12.67 7.08 -21.18
N LYS A 132 12.70 5.78 -20.89
CA LYS A 132 12.56 5.27 -19.51
C LYS A 132 13.74 5.71 -18.66
N ARG A 133 13.46 6.23 -17.47
CA ARG A 133 14.47 6.60 -16.47
C ARG A 133 14.92 5.39 -15.65
N SER A 134 16.18 5.43 -15.20
CA SER A 134 16.69 4.46 -14.22
C SER A 134 16.22 4.74 -12.79
N THR A 135 15.85 5.98 -12.51
CA THR A 135 15.31 6.42 -11.21
C THR A 135 14.11 7.34 -11.41
N PRO A 136 13.05 7.20 -10.60
CA PRO A 136 11.90 8.09 -10.71
C PRO A 136 12.24 9.57 -10.51
N GLN A 137 11.54 10.45 -11.22
CA GLN A 137 11.67 11.89 -11.04
C GLN A 137 10.95 12.34 -9.77
N VAL A 138 11.59 13.21 -8.98
CA VAL A 138 11.01 13.81 -7.77
C VAL A 138 10.26 15.12 -8.08
N THR A 139 10.69 15.84 -9.12
CA THR A 139 10.10 17.11 -9.53
C THR A 139 9.20 16.93 -10.75
N GLU A 140 7.97 17.43 -10.69
CA GLU A 140 7.04 17.34 -11.82
C GLU A 140 7.46 18.27 -12.98
N PRO A 141 7.63 17.77 -14.22
CA PRO A 141 7.93 18.59 -15.38
C PRO A 141 6.68 19.28 -15.91
N GLU A 142 6.86 20.38 -16.62
CA GLU A 142 5.75 21.26 -17.01
C GLU A 142 4.75 20.63 -17.99
N TRP A 143 5.18 19.71 -18.85
CA TRP A 143 4.30 19.04 -19.82
C TRP A 143 3.23 18.17 -19.15
N VAL A 144 3.31 17.93 -17.85
CA VAL A 144 2.25 17.26 -17.08
C VAL A 144 0.99 18.14 -17.00
N GLN A 145 1.15 19.44 -17.11
CA GLN A 145 0.07 20.41 -16.95
C GLN A 145 -0.55 20.77 -18.30
N THR A 146 -1.86 21.02 -18.27
CA THR A 146 -2.59 21.64 -19.38
C THR A 146 -2.76 23.14 -19.11
N GLN A 147 -3.12 23.88 -20.13
CA GLN A 147 -3.51 25.28 -20.04
C GLN A 147 -4.69 25.51 -20.98
N GLU A 148 -5.62 26.35 -20.53
CA GLU A 148 -6.74 26.77 -21.35
C GLU A 148 -6.26 27.79 -22.40
N THR A 149 -6.55 27.51 -23.67
CA THR A 149 -6.27 28.44 -24.77
C THR A 149 -7.27 29.62 -24.74
N PRO A 150 -6.99 30.74 -25.41
CA PRO A 150 -7.94 31.87 -25.50
C PRO A 150 -9.33 31.47 -26.02
N GLU A 151 -9.42 30.39 -26.79
CA GLU A 151 -10.65 29.84 -27.36
C GLU A 151 -11.38 28.88 -26.39
N GLY A 152 -10.88 28.68 -25.17
CA GLY A 152 -11.53 27.87 -24.13
C GLY A 152 -11.19 26.37 -24.16
N PHE A 153 -10.19 25.95 -24.95
CA PHE A 153 -9.79 24.55 -25.04
C PHE A 153 -8.65 24.24 -24.07
N MET A 154 -8.75 23.13 -23.33
CA MET A 154 -7.65 22.63 -22.52
C MET A 154 -6.64 21.90 -23.42
N VAL A 155 -5.46 22.48 -23.58
CA VAL A 155 -4.36 21.92 -24.39
C VAL A 155 -3.13 21.72 -23.52
N ASN A 156 -2.36 20.66 -23.80
CA ASN A 156 -1.12 20.41 -23.08
C ASN A 156 -0.11 21.57 -23.23
N ARG A 157 0.54 21.97 -22.13
CA ARG A 157 1.54 23.07 -22.15
C ARG A 157 2.72 22.79 -23.08
N TYR A 158 3.06 21.53 -23.33
CA TYR A 158 4.09 21.15 -24.30
C TYR A 158 3.76 21.70 -25.70
N PHE A 159 2.56 21.44 -26.21
CA PHE A 159 2.16 21.89 -27.56
C PHE A 159 1.98 23.41 -27.66
N ILE A 160 1.62 24.08 -26.55
CA ILE A 160 1.56 25.55 -26.49
C ILE A 160 2.96 26.16 -26.64
N ARG A 161 3.98 25.54 -26.03
CA ARG A 161 5.36 26.01 -26.08
C ARG A 161 6.14 25.58 -27.32
N HIS A 162 5.69 24.48 -27.94
CA HIS A 162 6.28 23.91 -29.13
C HIS A 162 5.26 23.90 -30.29
N PRO A 163 4.83 25.08 -30.79
CA PRO A 163 3.88 25.15 -31.90
C PRO A 163 4.43 24.48 -33.17
N GLU A 164 5.75 24.41 -33.35
CA GLU A 164 6.43 23.67 -34.41
C GLU A 164 6.13 22.16 -34.39
N MET A 165 5.69 21.63 -33.25
CA MET A 165 5.30 20.23 -33.08
C MET A 165 3.82 19.96 -33.38
N VAL A 166 3.05 20.98 -33.77
CA VAL A 166 1.64 20.84 -34.17
C VAL A 166 1.55 20.97 -35.69
N LEU A 167 1.33 19.84 -36.38
CA LEU A 167 1.38 19.76 -37.84
C LEU A 167 0.07 20.20 -38.51
N GLY A 168 -0.44 21.36 -38.10
CA GLY A 168 -1.74 21.88 -38.54
C GLY A 168 -2.11 23.19 -37.86
N GLN A 169 -3.31 23.67 -38.14
CA GLN A 169 -3.89 24.86 -37.53
C GLN A 169 -4.94 24.45 -36.51
N SER A 170 -4.79 24.95 -35.27
CA SER A 170 -5.79 24.73 -34.23
C SER A 170 -7.13 25.33 -34.66
N ALA A 171 -8.20 24.55 -34.54
CA ALA A 171 -9.55 24.94 -34.90
C ALA A 171 -10.58 24.29 -33.96
N ALA A 172 -11.85 24.66 -34.13
CA ALA A 172 -12.98 24.04 -33.45
C ALA A 172 -13.83 23.28 -34.48
N GLU A 173 -14.16 22.02 -34.19
CA GLU A 173 -15.13 21.27 -34.98
C GLU A 173 -16.40 20.98 -34.17
N SER A 174 -17.55 20.99 -34.85
CA SER A 174 -18.82 20.64 -34.21
C SER A 174 -18.92 19.13 -34.08
N THR A 175 -19.00 18.62 -32.85
CA THR A 175 -19.26 17.20 -32.61
C THR A 175 -20.72 16.84 -32.88
N GLN A 176 -21.00 15.55 -33.06
CA GLN A 176 -22.34 14.97 -33.22
C GLN A 176 -23.31 15.29 -32.05
N TYR A 177 -22.81 15.81 -30.93
CA TYR A 177 -23.58 16.22 -29.76
C TYR A 177 -23.70 17.76 -29.60
N GLY A 178 -23.34 18.53 -30.62
CA GLY A 178 -23.46 20.00 -30.63
C GLY A 178 -22.44 20.75 -29.77
N LYS A 179 -21.45 20.06 -29.18
CA LYS A 179 -20.32 20.69 -28.48
C LYS A 179 -19.19 20.98 -29.48
N GLN A 180 -18.58 22.16 -29.37
CA GLN A 180 -17.33 22.45 -30.07
C GLN A 180 -16.20 21.65 -29.41
N ASP A 181 -15.47 20.88 -30.21
CA ASP A 181 -14.29 20.16 -29.77
C ASP A 181 -13.05 20.69 -30.48
N TYR A 182 -11.91 20.60 -29.79
CA TYR A 182 -10.63 21.05 -30.32
C TYR A 182 -10.16 20.10 -31.42
N THR A 183 -9.82 20.67 -32.57
CA THR A 183 -9.29 19.95 -33.73
C THR A 183 -8.03 20.64 -34.27
N VAL A 184 -7.30 19.92 -35.12
CA VAL A 184 -6.12 20.43 -35.83
C VAL A 184 -6.36 20.22 -37.31
N ALA A 185 -6.69 21.28 -38.02
CA ALA A 185 -6.90 21.25 -39.47
C ALA A 185 -5.56 21.16 -40.21
N PRO A 186 -5.49 20.43 -41.33
CA PRO A 186 -4.28 20.39 -42.16
C PRO A 186 -3.94 21.79 -42.71
N ILE A 187 -2.64 22.10 -42.81
CA ILE A 187 -2.19 23.32 -43.48
C ILE A 187 -2.46 23.17 -44.99
N PRO A 188 -3.23 24.07 -45.63
CA PRO A 188 -3.53 23.96 -47.05
C PRO A 188 -2.26 23.93 -47.92
N GLY A 189 -2.13 22.90 -48.76
CA GLY A 189 -1.01 22.74 -49.68
C GLY A 189 0.30 22.23 -49.07
N ALA A 190 0.35 21.98 -47.75
CA ALA A 190 1.53 21.41 -47.11
C ALA A 190 1.56 19.88 -47.24
N ASP A 191 2.75 19.31 -47.43
CA ASP A 191 2.98 17.87 -47.39
C ASP A 191 3.22 17.41 -45.94
N LEU A 192 2.33 16.54 -45.44
CA LEU A 192 2.43 16.00 -44.08
C LEU A 192 3.72 15.19 -43.88
N ALA A 193 4.23 14.51 -44.91
CA ALA A 193 5.45 13.72 -44.79
C ALA A 193 6.67 14.62 -44.53
N GLN A 194 6.75 15.76 -45.23
CA GLN A 194 7.78 16.76 -44.99
C GLN A 194 7.65 17.40 -43.61
N LEU A 195 6.44 17.82 -43.22
CA LEU A 195 6.18 18.41 -41.89
C LEU A 195 6.58 17.45 -40.75
N LEU A 196 6.26 16.16 -40.90
CA LEU A 196 6.63 15.14 -39.94
C LEU A 196 8.15 14.94 -39.89
N HIS A 197 8.83 14.95 -41.03
CA HIS A 197 10.29 14.83 -41.08
C HIS A 197 10.98 15.99 -40.34
N GLU A 198 10.50 17.22 -40.52
CA GLU A 198 10.98 18.40 -39.82
C GLU A 198 10.72 18.30 -38.31
N ALA A 199 9.50 17.97 -37.89
CA ALA A 199 9.14 17.81 -36.47
C ALA A 199 9.94 16.71 -35.75
N VAL A 200 10.21 15.59 -36.42
CA VAL A 200 11.08 14.53 -35.86
C VAL A 200 12.49 15.04 -35.59
N GLY A 201 13.00 16.00 -36.38
CA GLY A 201 14.29 16.66 -36.15
C GLY A 201 14.36 17.46 -34.84
N HIS A 202 13.22 17.84 -34.27
CA HIS A 202 13.15 18.55 -32.99
C HIS A 202 13.03 17.60 -31.78
N VAL A 203 12.86 16.29 -31.98
CA VAL A 203 12.82 15.30 -30.88
C VAL A 203 14.22 15.16 -30.28
N GLN A 204 14.35 15.43 -28.97
CA GLN A 204 15.63 15.42 -28.28
C GLN A 204 15.81 14.11 -27.51
N GLY A 205 16.68 13.23 -27.98
CA GLY A 205 17.02 12.02 -27.25
C GLY A 205 18.19 11.27 -27.89
N ARG A 206 18.90 10.47 -27.09
CA ARG A 206 19.93 9.56 -27.59
C ARG A 206 19.60 8.15 -27.13
N TYR A 207 19.53 7.23 -28.08
CA TYR A 207 19.55 5.81 -27.76
C TYR A 207 20.96 5.45 -27.27
N ALA A 208 21.04 4.90 -26.07
CA ALA A 208 22.23 4.26 -25.54
C ALA A 208 21.98 2.76 -25.46
N GLY A 209 22.88 1.95 -26.02
CA GLY A 209 22.85 0.50 -25.87
C GLY A 209 22.89 0.09 -24.40
N ALA A 210 22.48 -1.14 -24.09
CA ALA A 210 22.54 -1.64 -22.72
C ALA A 210 24.00 -1.66 -22.25
N GLU A 211 24.34 -0.82 -21.26
CA GLU A 211 25.66 -0.88 -20.67
C GLU A 211 25.81 -2.15 -19.83
N PRO A 212 26.94 -2.86 -19.92
CA PRO A 212 27.27 -3.90 -18.97
C PRO A 212 27.21 -3.35 -17.55
N PRO A 213 26.67 -4.10 -16.58
CA PRO A 213 26.73 -3.66 -15.19
C PRO A 213 28.19 -3.56 -14.74
N GLU A 214 28.51 -2.52 -13.97
CA GLU A 214 29.81 -2.40 -13.31
C GLU A 214 29.98 -3.53 -12.29
N LEU A 215 31.15 -4.18 -12.33
CA LEU A 215 31.57 -5.14 -11.32
C LEU A 215 31.88 -4.43 -9.98
N GLU A 216 32.00 -5.19 -8.89
CA GLU A 216 32.22 -4.63 -7.54
C GLU A 216 33.50 -3.79 -7.43
N ASP A 217 34.50 -4.10 -8.24
CA ASP A 217 35.78 -3.38 -8.39
C ASP A 217 35.72 -2.19 -9.36
N GLY A 218 34.59 -1.96 -10.02
CA GLY A 218 34.41 -0.93 -11.06
C GLY A 218 34.93 -1.31 -12.44
N ALA A 219 35.34 -2.56 -12.66
CA ALA A 219 35.67 -3.05 -13.99
C ALA A 219 34.40 -3.33 -14.82
N LYS A 220 34.54 -3.28 -16.15
CA LYS A 220 33.55 -3.84 -17.07
C LYS A 220 33.74 -5.35 -17.18
N PRO A 221 32.67 -6.15 -17.26
CA PRO A 221 32.82 -7.58 -17.37
C PRO A 221 33.53 -8.01 -18.66
N ALA A 222 34.40 -9.01 -18.55
CA ALA A 222 35.21 -9.50 -19.66
C ALA A 222 34.40 -10.15 -20.80
N ALA A 223 33.20 -10.67 -20.51
CA ALA A 223 32.29 -11.24 -21.51
C ALA A 223 30.83 -11.00 -21.13
N THR A 224 30.07 -10.44 -22.08
CA THR A 224 28.62 -10.25 -21.95
C THR A 224 27.87 -10.79 -23.16
N LEU A 225 26.62 -11.20 -22.93
CA LEU A 225 25.66 -11.59 -23.95
C LEU A 225 24.35 -10.81 -23.73
N PRO A 226 23.49 -10.65 -24.75
CA PRO A 226 22.11 -10.23 -24.55
C PRO A 226 21.41 -11.14 -23.54
N ALA A 227 20.49 -10.60 -22.75
CA ALA A 227 19.73 -11.41 -21.81
C ALA A 227 18.90 -12.47 -22.53
N ASP A 228 18.95 -13.69 -22.00
CA ASP A 228 17.95 -14.70 -22.31
C ASP A 228 16.62 -14.27 -21.63
N PRO A 229 15.54 -14.05 -22.40
CA PRO A 229 14.28 -13.61 -21.85
C PRO A 229 13.69 -14.62 -20.86
N ASP A 230 13.98 -15.92 -21.01
CA ASP A 230 13.41 -17.00 -20.21
C ASP A 230 14.14 -17.24 -18.87
N VAL A 231 15.33 -16.65 -18.70
CA VAL A 231 16.04 -16.66 -17.43
C VAL A 231 15.57 -15.49 -16.57
N LYS A 232 15.09 -15.71 -15.36
CA LYS A 232 14.67 -14.62 -14.46
C LYS A 232 15.79 -13.61 -14.21
N ASN A 233 15.46 -12.31 -14.14
CA ASN A 233 16.43 -11.27 -13.81
C ASN A 233 17.10 -11.53 -12.44
N TYR A 234 18.38 -11.16 -12.29
CA TYR A 234 19.21 -11.42 -11.11
C TYR A 234 19.36 -12.91 -10.78
N SER A 235 19.56 -13.75 -11.80
CA SER A 235 19.70 -15.20 -11.63
C SER A 235 20.83 -15.75 -12.50
N TYR A 236 21.48 -16.81 -12.03
CA TYR A 236 22.49 -17.52 -12.81
C TYR A 236 21.85 -18.45 -13.85
N ALA A 237 22.49 -18.68 -14.99
CA ALA A 237 22.01 -19.64 -15.99
C ALA A 237 23.18 -20.28 -16.74
N LEU A 238 22.91 -21.43 -17.35
CA LEU A 238 23.85 -22.09 -18.25
C LEU A 238 23.53 -21.73 -19.69
N VAL A 239 24.43 -21.00 -20.35
CA VAL A 239 24.30 -20.61 -21.77
C VAL A 239 25.50 -21.18 -22.50
N GLY A 240 25.26 -22.05 -23.50
CA GLY A 240 26.33 -22.72 -24.24
C GLY A 240 27.26 -23.56 -23.33
N GLY A 241 26.73 -24.09 -22.23
CA GLY A 241 27.49 -24.85 -21.24
C GLY A 241 28.35 -24.02 -20.28
N GLN A 242 28.34 -22.69 -20.35
CA GLN A 242 29.03 -21.79 -19.43
C GLN A 242 28.06 -21.08 -18.48
N VAL A 243 28.52 -20.73 -17.28
CA VAL A 243 27.72 -19.97 -16.30
C VAL A 243 27.69 -18.49 -16.69
N TYR A 244 26.49 -17.93 -16.73
CA TYR A 244 26.23 -16.49 -16.83
C TYR A 244 25.32 -16.05 -15.69
N TYR A 245 25.34 -14.77 -15.37
CA TYR A 245 24.44 -14.12 -14.42
C TYR A 245 23.64 -13.05 -15.14
N ARG A 246 22.31 -13.13 -15.11
CA ARG A 246 21.44 -12.13 -15.73
C ARG A 246 21.35 -10.90 -14.86
N GLU A 247 21.67 -9.75 -15.42
CA GLU A 247 21.39 -8.45 -14.85
C GLU A 247 20.67 -7.57 -15.89
N ASN A 248 19.38 -7.36 -15.65
CA ASN A 248 18.43 -6.68 -16.53
C ASN A 248 18.40 -7.31 -17.93
N SER A 249 18.84 -6.55 -18.93
CA SER A 249 18.88 -6.92 -20.34
C SER A 249 20.22 -7.55 -20.76
N VAL A 250 21.15 -7.80 -19.83
CA VAL A 250 22.49 -8.34 -20.11
C VAL A 250 22.76 -9.59 -19.29
N MET A 251 23.49 -10.53 -19.88
CA MET A 251 24.06 -11.71 -19.22
C MET A 251 25.56 -11.50 -19.07
N VAL A 252 26.05 -11.62 -17.85
CA VAL A 252 27.46 -11.38 -17.51
C VAL A 252 28.11 -12.68 -17.10
N ARG A 253 29.28 -13.00 -17.67
CA ARG A 253 30.06 -14.15 -17.22
C ARG A 253 30.75 -13.80 -15.89
N PRO A 254 30.41 -14.47 -14.77
CA PRO A 254 31.06 -14.21 -13.49
C PRO A 254 32.46 -14.82 -13.44
N GLU A 255 33.37 -14.17 -12.72
CA GLU A 255 34.68 -14.72 -12.39
C GLU A 255 34.54 -15.68 -11.19
N LEU A 256 34.56 -16.98 -11.47
CA LEU A 256 34.40 -18.02 -10.47
C LEU A 256 35.62 -18.95 -10.48
N THR A 257 36.05 -19.40 -9.29
CA THR A 257 36.99 -20.52 -9.18
C THR A 257 36.30 -21.82 -9.63
N ALA A 258 37.06 -22.83 -10.03
CA ALA A 258 36.48 -24.12 -10.45
C ALA A 258 35.57 -24.76 -9.38
N SER A 259 35.89 -24.57 -8.10
CA SER A 259 35.05 -25.02 -6.97
C SER A 259 33.75 -24.22 -6.87
N ALA A 260 33.81 -22.88 -6.96
CA ALA A 260 32.63 -22.02 -6.94
C ALA A 260 31.73 -22.25 -8.16
N GLU A 261 32.31 -22.42 -9.35
CA GLU A 261 31.56 -22.74 -10.56
C GLU A 261 30.80 -24.06 -10.42
N GLY A 262 31.42 -25.10 -9.84
CA GLY A 262 30.76 -26.37 -9.54
C GLY A 262 29.57 -26.22 -8.59
N ARG A 263 29.71 -25.40 -7.54
CA ARG A 263 28.61 -25.07 -6.60
C ARG A 263 27.47 -24.36 -7.32
N VAL A 264 27.78 -23.33 -8.10
CA VAL A 264 26.79 -22.55 -8.87
C VAL A 264 26.04 -23.45 -9.85
N ARG A 265 26.74 -24.32 -10.58
CA ARG A 265 26.11 -25.29 -11.50
C ARG A 265 25.14 -26.24 -10.78
N GLY A 266 25.54 -26.76 -9.64
CA GLY A 266 24.68 -27.63 -8.82
C GLY A 266 23.42 -26.90 -8.32
N MET A 267 23.57 -25.66 -7.87
CA MET A 267 22.45 -24.83 -7.41
C MET A 267 21.53 -24.37 -8.54
N ILE A 268 22.06 -24.09 -9.75
CA ILE A 268 21.24 -23.87 -10.96
C ILE A 268 20.36 -25.10 -11.23
N ALA A 269 20.95 -26.30 -11.23
CA ALA A 269 20.21 -27.53 -11.49
C ALA A 269 19.11 -27.79 -10.43
N LEU A 270 19.41 -27.55 -9.15
CA LEU A 270 18.43 -27.62 -8.07
C LEU A 270 17.29 -26.62 -8.28
N ARG A 271 17.63 -25.35 -8.53
CA ARG A 271 16.66 -24.29 -8.75
C ARG A 271 15.73 -24.57 -9.92
N ASP A 272 16.29 -24.96 -11.06
CA ASP A 272 15.52 -25.23 -12.27
C ASP A 272 14.59 -26.43 -12.06
N CYS A 273 15.04 -27.44 -11.29
CA CYS A 273 14.19 -28.55 -10.88
C CYS A 273 13.06 -28.11 -9.94
N VAL A 274 13.36 -27.27 -8.93
CA VAL A 274 12.37 -26.70 -8.00
C VAL A 274 11.35 -25.86 -8.74
N HIS A 275 11.76 -24.93 -9.61
CA HIS A 275 10.83 -24.12 -10.40
C HIS A 275 9.96 -24.98 -11.32
N GLY A 276 10.53 -26.02 -11.95
CA GLY A 276 9.75 -26.98 -12.73
C GLY A 276 8.74 -27.74 -11.88
N LEU A 277 9.11 -28.17 -10.67
CA LEU A 277 8.21 -28.82 -9.72
C LEU A 277 7.08 -27.87 -9.27
N ILE A 278 7.39 -26.61 -9.01
CA ILE A 278 6.40 -25.57 -8.69
C ILE A 278 5.41 -25.42 -9.86
N ALA A 279 5.91 -25.36 -11.10
CA ALA A 279 5.06 -25.25 -12.29
C ALA A 279 4.11 -26.46 -12.43
N PHE A 280 4.63 -27.68 -12.28
CA PHE A 280 3.80 -28.90 -12.28
C PHE A 280 2.77 -28.91 -11.15
N GLN A 281 3.10 -28.42 -9.96
CA GLN A 281 2.14 -28.36 -8.86
C GLN A 281 1.08 -27.27 -9.04
N MET A 282 1.35 -26.24 -9.86
CA MET A 282 0.39 -25.18 -10.19
C MET A 282 -0.50 -25.55 -11.38
N ASP A 283 -0.02 -26.34 -12.34
CA ASP A 283 -0.80 -26.78 -13.50
C ASP A 283 -1.82 -27.86 -13.11
N GLU A 284 -3.10 -27.57 -13.35
CA GLU A 284 -4.22 -28.45 -13.04
C GLU A 284 -4.23 -29.75 -13.83
N HIS A 285 -3.58 -29.79 -14.99
CA HIS A 285 -3.51 -30.98 -15.85
C HIS A 285 -2.35 -31.91 -15.49
N SER A 286 -1.50 -31.51 -14.55
CA SER A 286 -0.37 -32.32 -14.12
C SER A 286 -0.83 -33.54 -13.32
N THR A 287 -0.33 -34.71 -13.70
CA THR A 287 -0.62 -35.96 -12.97
C THR A 287 0.23 -36.09 -11.72
N ASP A 288 -0.29 -36.76 -10.69
CA ASP A 288 0.47 -37.03 -9.45
C ASP A 288 1.76 -37.82 -9.73
N ALA A 289 1.75 -38.70 -10.74
CA ALA A 289 2.93 -39.43 -11.18
C ALA A 289 4.03 -38.51 -11.73
N ALA A 290 3.67 -37.48 -12.50
CA ALA A 290 4.63 -36.49 -13.02
C ALA A 290 5.22 -35.63 -11.89
N ILE A 291 4.40 -35.22 -10.92
CA ILE A 291 4.85 -34.50 -9.72
C ILE A 291 5.82 -35.38 -8.92
N GLN A 292 5.48 -36.64 -8.67
CA GLN A 292 6.32 -37.57 -7.90
C GLN A 292 7.66 -37.85 -8.60
N ALA A 293 7.66 -38.01 -9.93
CA ALA A 293 8.89 -38.18 -10.70
C ALA A 293 9.81 -36.95 -10.56
N LYS A 294 9.24 -35.74 -10.60
CA LYS A 294 9.99 -34.50 -10.42
C LYS A 294 10.52 -34.33 -8.99
N GLN A 295 9.76 -34.76 -7.98
CA GLN A 295 10.22 -34.81 -6.59
C GLN A 295 11.40 -35.77 -6.37
N GLN A 296 11.36 -36.95 -7.01
CA GLN A 296 12.47 -37.90 -6.98
C GLN A 296 13.72 -37.34 -7.67
N GLU A 297 13.55 -36.64 -8.80
CA GLU A 297 14.63 -35.93 -9.47
C GLU A 297 15.27 -34.88 -8.55
N LEU A 298 14.45 -34.06 -7.89
CA LEU A 298 14.90 -33.06 -6.91
C LEU A 298 15.66 -33.72 -5.76
N GLY A 299 15.16 -34.84 -5.22
CA GLY A 299 15.82 -35.62 -4.19
C GLY A 299 17.22 -36.08 -4.61
N ARG A 300 17.33 -36.67 -5.80
CA ARG A 300 18.61 -37.13 -6.36
C ARG A 300 19.60 -35.98 -6.58
N LEU A 301 19.14 -34.86 -7.13
CA LEU A 301 19.98 -33.67 -7.33
C LEU A 301 20.47 -33.10 -6.00
N TYR A 302 19.60 -33.05 -4.99
CA TYR A 302 19.94 -32.56 -3.66
C TYR A 302 20.97 -33.46 -2.98
N ASP A 303 20.75 -34.77 -2.99
CA ASP A 303 21.68 -35.72 -2.36
C ASP A 303 23.05 -35.69 -3.02
N ALA A 304 23.10 -35.60 -4.36
CA ALA A 304 24.35 -35.46 -5.11
C ALA A 304 25.06 -34.13 -4.82
N PHE A 305 24.31 -33.03 -4.71
CA PHE A 305 24.86 -31.72 -4.34
C PHE A 305 25.42 -31.73 -2.91
N SER A 306 24.61 -32.20 -1.96
CA SER A 306 24.93 -32.19 -0.53
C SER A 306 26.14 -33.06 -0.21
N ALA A 307 26.23 -34.26 -0.82
CA ALA A 307 27.39 -35.14 -0.67
C ALA A 307 28.71 -34.50 -1.14
N ARG A 308 28.66 -33.60 -2.12
CA ARG A 308 29.86 -32.96 -2.71
C ARG A 308 30.20 -31.61 -2.09
N TYR A 309 29.18 -30.85 -1.70
CA TYR A 309 29.32 -29.42 -1.39
C TYR A 309 28.80 -29.02 -0.01
N GLY A 310 28.22 -29.94 0.76
CA GLY A 310 27.60 -29.65 2.05
C GLY A 310 26.17 -29.14 1.92
N LEU A 311 25.62 -28.60 3.00
CA LEU A 311 24.25 -28.07 3.03
C LEU A 311 24.15 -26.81 2.17
N ILE A 312 22.99 -26.57 1.56
CA ILE A 312 22.72 -25.36 0.76
C ILE A 312 22.99 -24.10 1.61
N ASN A 313 22.61 -24.14 2.89
CA ASN A 313 22.81 -23.04 3.83
C ASN A 313 24.27 -22.86 4.30
N ASP A 314 25.20 -23.74 3.93
CA ASP A 314 26.61 -23.60 4.31
C ASP A 314 27.24 -22.33 3.74
N ARG A 315 28.13 -21.71 4.52
CA ARG A 315 28.79 -20.44 4.18
C ARG A 315 29.42 -20.41 2.78
N ALA A 316 30.03 -21.51 2.34
CA ALA A 316 30.68 -21.58 1.03
C ALA A 316 29.68 -21.63 -0.14
N ASN A 317 28.53 -22.29 0.04
CA ASN A 317 27.46 -22.33 -0.96
C ASN A 317 26.76 -20.97 -1.03
N ARG A 318 26.47 -20.40 0.14
CA ARG A 318 25.95 -19.03 0.25
C ARG A 318 26.81 -18.03 -0.52
N GLN A 319 28.11 -17.98 -0.24
CA GLN A 319 29.01 -17.03 -0.90
C GLN A 319 29.07 -17.19 -2.43
N ALA A 320 28.78 -18.39 -2.94
CA ALA A 320 28.80 -18.66 -4.38
C ALA A 320 27.49 -18.27 -5.08
N PHE A 321 26.35 -18.24 -4.38
CA PHE A 321 25.02 -18.17 -5.00
C PHE A 321 24.05 -17.14 -4.37
N ASP A 322 24.47 -16.38 -3.35
CA ASP A 322 23.63 -15.40 -2.63
C ASP A 322 23.06 -14.28 -3.51
N LYS A 323 23.66 -14.03 -4.68
CA LYS A 323 23.16 -13.06 -5.67
C LYS A 323 21.95 -13.57 -6.46
N ASP A 324 21.72 -14.88 -6.50
CA ASP A 324 20.61 -15.46 -7.26
C ASP A 324 19.26 -15.16 -6.59
N SER A 325 18.28 -14.73 -7.39
CA SER A 325 16.94 -14.40 -6.91
C SER A 325 16.22 -15.57 -6.22
N ALA A 326 16.59 -16.82 -6.52
CA ALA A 326 16.00 -18.02 -5.95
C ALA A 326 16.85 -18.66 -4.84
N TYR A 327 17.95 -18.03 -4.40
CA TYR A 327 18.81 -18.60 -3.36
C TYR A 327 18.05 -18.97 -2.08
N TYR A 328 17.20 -18.07 -1.57
CA TYR A 328 16.42 -18.33 -0.34
C TYR A 328 15.34 -19.40 -0.53
N LEU A 329 14.84 -19.59 -1.77
CA LEU A 329 13.96 -20.71 -2.10
C LEU A 329 14.72 -22.02 -1.97
N LEU A 330 15.97 -22.09 -2.43
CA LEU A 330 16.81 -23.27 -2.21
C LEU A 330 17.11 -23.50 -0.73
N CYS A 331 17.37 -22.44 0.05
CA CYS A 331 17.56 -22.56 1.50
C CYS A 331 16.35 -23.20 2.19
N SER A 332 15.12 -22.94 1.71
CA SER A 332 13.88 -23.49 2.28
C SER A 332 13.73 -25.00 2.09
N LEU A 333 14.56 -25.63 1.25
CA LEU A 333 14.62 -27.08 1.08
C LEU A 333 15.18 -27.80 2.32
N GLU A 334 15.86 -27.06 3.21
CA GLU A 334 16.52 -27.57 4.39
C GLU A 334 15.81 -27.05 5.65
N ILE A 335 15.29 -27.95 6.47
CA ILE A 335 14.79 -27.60 7.81
C ILE A 335 15.95 -27.82 8.77
N LEU A 336 16.51 -26.73 9.30
CA LEU A 336 17.62 -26.75 10.23
C LEU A 336 17.13 -26.74 11.69
N ASP A 337 17.96 -27.21 12.62
CA ASP A 337 17.78 -26.99 14.06
C ASP A 337 18.45 -25.68 14.52
N ASP A 338 18.35 -25.38 15.82
CA ASP A 338 18.89 -24.15 16.41
C ASP A 338 20.43 -24.05 16.31
N ASP A 339 21.10 -25.18 16.13
CA ASP A 339 22.56 -25.28 15.95
C ASP A 339 22.99 -25.22 14.47
N GLY A 340 22.03 -25.13 13.54
CA GLY A 340 22.27 -25.07 12.10
C GLY A 340 22.50 -26.42 11.43
N ASN A 341 22.24 -27.54 12.11
CA ASN A 341 22.32 -28.87 11.52
C ASN A 341 21.03 -29.21 10.77
N LEU A 342 21.14 -30.04 9.73
CA LEU A 342 19.97 -30.50 8.98
C LEU A 342 19.10 -31.42 9.84
N LYS A 343 17.96 -30.90 10.31
CA LYS A 343 16.95 -31.67 11.03
C LYS A 343 16.20 -32.61 10.08
N ARG A 344 15.79 -32.10 8.91
CA ARG A 344 15.16 -32.90 7.83
C ARG A 344 15.07 -32.11 6.52
N LYS A 345 14.82 -32.82 5.41
CA LYS A 345 14.41 -32.22 4.14
C LYS A 345 13.01 -31.60 4.25
N ALA A 346 12.76 -30.57 3.44
CA ALA A 346 11.46 -29.92 3.33
C ALA A 346 10.38 -30.86 2.74
N ASP A 347 9.12 -30.50 2.96
CA ASP A 347 7.99 -31.32 2.50
C ASP A 347 7.89 -31.38 0.96
N MET A 348 8.48 -30.41 0.26
CA MET A 348 8.51 -30.33 -1.22
C MET A 348 9.11 -31.58 -1.88
N PHE A 349 10.00 -32.30 -1.20
CA PHE A 349 10.59 -33.55 -1.69
C PHE A 349 9.62 -34.74 -1.70
N THR A 350 8.49 -34.65 -0.99
CA THR A 350 7.63 -35.82 -0.73
C THR A 350 6.14 -35.54 -0.84
N LYS A 351 5.72 -34.26 -0.79
CA LYS A 351 4.32 -33.83 -0.76
C LYS A 351 4.10 -32.69 -1.73
N ARG A 352 2.86 -32.55 -2.21
CA ARG A 352 2.41 -31.34 -2.91
C ARG A 352 2.40 -30.19 -1.91
N THR A 353 3.17 -29.16 -2.20
CA THR A 353 3.37 -27.96 -1.37
C THR A 353 2.70 -26.71 -1.96
N ILE A 354 2.01 -26.84 -3.09
CA ILE A 354 1.28 -25.74 -3.72
C ILE A 354 -0.10 -26.21 -4.15
N GLN A 355 -1.12 -25.43 -3.79
CA GLN A 355 -2.50 -25.63 -4.18
C GLN A 355 -2.92 -24.53 -5.17
N SER A 356 -3.43 -24.95 -6.35
CA SER A 356 -4.05 -24.03 -7.31
C SER A 356 -5.33 -23.42 -6.72
N HIS A 357 -5.52 -22.13 -6.90
CA HIS A 357 -6.73 -21.44 -6.49
C HIS A 357 -7.81 -21.59 -7.56
N ARG A 358 -8.96 -22.15 -7.15
CA ARG A 358 -10.16 -22.18 -7.97
C ARG A 358 -11.06 -21.04 -7.55
N ALA A 359 -11.25 -20.06 -8.44
CA ALA A 359 -12.25 -19.04 -8.23
C ALA A 359 -13.62 -19.72 -8.15
N VAL A 360 -14.37 -19.43 -7.08
CA VAL A 360 -15.75 -19.89 -6.96
C VAL A 360 -16.55 -19.14 -8.03
N THR A 361 -17.15 -19.87 -8.97
CA THR A 361 -17.92 -19.29 -10.07
C THR A 361 -19.44 -19.37 -9.86
N HIS A 362 -19.88 -20.18 -8.90
CA HIS A 362 -21.29 -20.37 -8.56
C HIS A 362 -21.43 -20.73 -7.08
N VAL A 363 -22.46 -20.20 -6.42
CA VAL A 363 -22.89 -20.59 -5.07
C VAL A 363 -24.41 -20.70 -4.99
N ASP A 364 -24.92 -21.47 -4.04
CA ASP A 364 -26.36 -21.73 -3.93
C ASP A 364 -27.05 -20.82 -2.89
N THR A 365 -26.27 -20.20 -1.99
CA THR A 365 -26.81 -19.40 -0.88
C THR A 365 -26.19 -18.02 -0.76
N ALA A 366 -26.95 -17.06 -0.23
CA ALA A 366 -26.44 -15.70 0.04
C ALA A 366 -25.30 -15.70 1.08
N ALA A 367 -25.30 -16.64 2.03
CA ALA A 367 -24.24 -16.78 3.03
C ALA A 367 -22.91 -17.24 2.40
N GLU A 368 -22.95 -18.20 1.49
CA GLU A 368 -21.77 -18.59 0.70
C GLU A 368 -21.30 -17.45 -0.20
N ALA A 369 -22.24 -16.76 -0.87
CA ALA A 369 -21.92 -15.59 -1.69
C ALA A 369 -21.20 -14.51 -0.86
N LEU A 370 -21.66 -14.27 0.37
CA LEU A 370 -21.04 -13.31 1.29
C LEU A 370 -19.62 -13.74 1.66
N ALA A 371 -19.43 -15.01 2.04
CA ALA A 371 -18.11 -15.54 2.37
C ALA A 371 -17.12 -15.37 1.21
N VAL A 372 -17.56 -15.67 -0.03
CA VAL A 372 -16.77 -15.46 -1.25
C VAL A 372 -16.54 -13.98 -1.50
N SER A 373 -17.53 -13.11 -1.32
CA SER A 373 -17.36 -11.65 -1.49
C SER A 373 -16.36 -11.06 -0.51
N ILE A 374 -16.42 -11.41 0.78
CA ILE A 374 -15.43 -10.96 1.76
C ILE A 374 -14.05 -11.55 1.42
N GLY A 375 -13.99 -12.80 0.99
CA GLY A 375 -12.76 -13.50 0.59
C GLY A 375 -12.11 -12.98 -0.69
N GLU A 376 -12.87 -12.47 -1.66
CA GLU A 376 -12.38 -12.06 -2.99
C GLU A 376 -12.37 -10.53 -3.20
N ARG A 377 -13.24 -9.79 -2.50
CA ARG A 377 -13.42 -8.35 -2.66
C ARG A 377 -13.12 -7.55 -1.39
N ALA A 378 -12.88 -8.22 -0.26
CA ALA A 378 -12.66 -7.60 1.05
C ALA A 378 -13.81 -6.67 1.52
N ARG A 379 -15.02 -6.86 0.97
CA ARG A 379 -16.23 -6.07 1.28
C ARG A 379 -17.50 -6.84 0.92
N VAL A 380 -18.63 -6.37 1.44
CA VAL A 380 -19.95 -6.80 0.99
C VAL A 380 -20.20 -6.16 -0.38
N ASP A 381 -20.11 -6.95 -1.45
CA ASP A 381 -20.29 -6.49 -2.83
C ASP A 381 -21.51 -7.19 -3.43
N LEU A 382 -22.68 -6.53 -3.33
CA LEU A 382 -23.96 -7.13 -3.70
C LEU A 382 -24.01 -7.55 -5.18
N GLU A 383 -23.40 -6.78 -6.07
CA GLU A 383 -23.36 -7.08 -7.50
C GLU A 383 -22.53 -8.35 -7.76
N PHE A 384 -21.36 -8.46 -7.14
CA PHE A 384 -20.53 -9.65 -7.24
C PHE A 384 -21.22 -10.89 -6.63
N MET A 385 -21.82 -10.74 -5.45
CA MET A 385 -22.58 -11.81 -4.80
C MET A 385 -23.73 -12.31 -5.67
N ALA A 386 -24.49 -11.39 -6.27
CA ALA A 386 -25.58 -11.72 -7.18
C ALA A 386 -25.09 -12.43 -8.45
N SER A 387 -23.93 -12.03 -8.99
CA SER A 387 -23.33 -12.73 -10.14
C SER A 387 -22.98 -14.19 -9.84
N LEU A 388 -22.58 -14.52 -8.61
CA LEU A 388 -22.31 -15.90 -8.18
C LEU A 388 -23.60 -16.72 -7.98
N MET A 389 -24.72 -16.05 -7.75
CA MET A 389 -26.04 -16.67 -7.62
C MET A 389 -26.82 -16.72 -8.93
N GLY A 390 -26.21 -16.29 -10.05
CA GLY A 390 -26.78 -16.42 -11.38
C GLY A 390 -27.37 -15.13 -11.97
N GLY A 391 -27.34 -13.99 -11.27
CA GLY A 391 -27.77 -12.72 -11.83
C GLY A 391 -28.18 -11.66 -10.82
N ARG A 392 -28.25 -10.40 -11.29
CA ARG A 392 -28.52 -9.18 -10.50
C ARG A 392 -29.88 -9.20 -9.80
N GLU A 393 -30.84 -9.95 -10.32
CA GLU A 393 -32.17 -10.15 -9.74
C GLU A 393 -32.16 -10.78 -8.34
N HIS A 394 -31.06 -11.42 -7.94
CA HIS A 394 -30.91 -12.02 -6.60
C HIS A 394 -30.58 -10.99 -5.50
N ILE A 395 -30.28 -9.72 -5.84
CA ILE A 395 -29.87 -8.70 -4.86
C ILE A 395 -30.92 -8.49 -3.73
N PRO A 396 -32.22 -8.32 -4.01
CA PRO A 396 -33.23 -8.19 -2.95
C PRO A 396 -33.30 -9.43 -2.04
N GLN A 397 -33.15 -10.62 -2.62
CA GLN A 397 -33.11 -11.87 -1.86
C GLN A 397 -31.87 -11.92 -0.96
N ILE A 398 -30.69 -11.58 -1.47
CA ILE A 398 -29.43 -11.53 -0.70
C ILE A 398 -29.58 -10.60 0.51
N VAL A 399 -30.14 -9.41 0.31
CA VAL A 399 -30.36 -8.43 1.39
C VAL A 399 -31.34 -8.97 2.43
N SER A 400 -32.40 -9.66 1.99
CA SER A 400 -33.37 -10.28 2.89
C SER A 400 -32.76 -11.44 3.69
N ASP A 401 -32.10 -12.38 3.02
CA ASP A 401 -31.53 -13.60 3.59
C ASP A 401 -30.38 -13.29 4.57
N LEU A 402 -29.62 -12.23 4.31
CA LEU A 402 -28.50 -11.77 5.15
C LEU A 402 -28.89 -10.68 6.15
N SER A 403 -30.19 -10.45 6.36
CA SER A 403 -30.69 -9.52 7.37
C SER A 403 -30.10 -9.85 8.75
N GLY A 404 -29.36 -8.90 9.34
CA GLY A 404 -28.71 -9.07 10.64
C GLY A 404 -27.29 -9.65 10.56
N VAL A 405 -26.90 -10.17 9.40
CA VAL A 405 -25.52 -10.58 9.07
C VAL A 405 -24.79 -9.44 8.35
N ILE A 406 -25.50 -8.69 7.51
CA ILE A 406 -25.03 -7.45 6.88
C ILE A 406 -25.96 -6.29 7.24
N PHE A 407 -25.40 -5.08 7.27
CA PHE A 407 -26.11 -3.84 7.54
C PHE A 407 -25.69 -2.79 6.53
N LYS A 408 -26.68 -2.03 6.04
CA LYS A 408 -26.42 -0.82 5.29
C LYS A 408 -26.19 0.34 6.25
N ASN A 409 -25.15 1.14 6.03
CA ASN A 409 -24.91 2.35 6.79
C ASN A 409 -25.95 3.43 6.42
N PRO A 410 -26.77 3.90 7.38
CA PRO A 410 -27.80 4.91 7.10
C PRO A 410 -27.26 6.20 6.48
N GLY A 411 -26.01 6.57 6.77
CA GLY A 411 -25.37 7.77 6.21
C GLY A 411 -25.01 7.67 4.72
N THR A 412 -25.30 6.55 4.05
CA THR A 412 -24.96 6.31 2.63
C THR A 412 -26.17 6.32 1.69
N GLY A 413 -27.36 6.66 2.21
CA GLY A 413 -28.61 6.70 1.44
C GLY A 413 -29.50 5.46 1.65
N PRO A 414 -30.71 5.46 1.07
CA PRO A 414 -31.67 4.35 1.18
C PRO A 414 -31.24 3.13 0.35
N PHE A 415 -31.89 1.99 0.57
CA PHE A 415 -31.78 0.85 -0.34
C PHE A 415 -32.76 1.03 -1.51
N ASP A 416 -32.34 1.77 -2.52
CA ASP A 416 -33.10 2.14 -3.72
C ASP A 416 -32.76 1.21 -4.90
N PHE A 417 -33.05 -0.09 -4.79
CA PHE A 417 -32.74 -1.04 -5.87
C PHE A 417 -33.79 -0.98 -7.01
N ASP A 418 -33.65 0.03 -7.88
CA ASP A 418 -34.45 0.22 -9.10
C ASP A 418 -33.58 0.77 -10.26
N GLU A 419 -34.19 1.06 -11.42
CA GLU A 419 -33.47 1.54 -12.61
C GLU A 419 -32.81 2.93 -12.44
N GLN A 420 -33.28 3.74 -11.48
CA GLN A 420 -32.76 5.09 -11.20
C GLN A 420 -31.99 5.17 -9.87
N GLY A 421 -31.90 4.08 -9.14
CA GLY A 421 -31.27 3.96 -7.83
C GLY A 421 -29.78 4.26 -7.85
N GLU A 422 -29.34 5.15 -6.96
CA GLU A 422 -27.94 5.59 -6.89
C GLU A 422 -27.22 5.10 -5.62
N HIS A 423 -27.94 4.54 -4.66
CA HIS A 423 -27.40 4.24 -3.33
C HIS A 423 -27.39 2.77 -2.96
N TRP A 424 -28.15 1.92 -3.67
CA TRP A 424 -28.42 0.53 -3.29
C TRP A 424 -27.16 -0.30 -3.04
N ASP A 425 -26.04 -0.03 -3.72
CA ASP A 425 -24.76 -0.73 -3.62
C ASP A 425 -23.81 -0.15 -2.55
N LYS A 426 -24.08 1.04 -2.02
CA LYS A 426 -23.17 1.78 -1.14
C LYS A 426 -23.35 1.42 0.33
N GLY A 427 -22.24 1.44 1.08
CA GLY A 427 -22.26 1.44 2.55
C GLY A 427 -22.68 0.13 3.21
N TRP A 428 -22.65 -0.99 2.52
CA TRP A 428 -22.86 -2.31 3.11
C TRP A 428 -21.67 -2.78 3.92
N GLN A 429 -21.94 -3.24 5.13
CA GLN A 429 -20.96 -3.68 6.11
C GLN A 429 -21.42 -4.99 6.74
N THR A 430 -20.49 -5.86 7.11
CA THR A 430 -20.80 -7.04 7.92
C THR A 430 -21.20 -6.61 9.34
N ALA A 431 -21.92 -7.47 10.06
CA ALA A 431 -22.38 -7.20 11.42
C ALA A 431 -21.22 -6.84 12.37
N ASP A 432 -20.09 -7.55 12.28
CA ASP A 432 -18.91 -7.27 13.10
C ASP A 432 -18.31 -5.88 12.83
N GLU A 433 -18.43 -5.36 11.61
CA GLU A 433 -17.97 -4.01 11.27
C GLU A 433 -18.99 -2.93 11.68
N TYR A 434 -20.26 -3.14 11.33
CA TYR A 434 -21.31 -2.15 11.60
C TYR A 434 -21.58 -2.00 13.10
N LEU A 435 -21.59 -3.09 13.85
CA LEU A 435 -21.89 -3.11 15.29
C LEU A 435 -20.64 -2.87 16.17
N SER A 436 -19.59 -2.29 15.60
CA SER A 436 -18.35 -1.94 16.30
C SER A 436 -18.01 -0.46 16.16
N GLY A 437 -17.00 0.01 16.90
CA GLY A 437 -16.67 1.44 16.98
C GLY A 437 -17.69 2.21 17.82
N ASN A 438 -17.97 3.47 17.48
CA ASN A 438 -18.88 4.31 18.27
C ASN A 438 -20.36 3.93 18.05
N VAL A 439 -20.82 2.92 18.78
CA VAL A 439 -22.16 2.33 18.63
C VAL A 439 -23.28 3.24 19.15
N ARG A 440 -22.99 4.13 20.11
CA ARG A 440 -23.95 5.15 20.59
C ARG A 440 -24.26 6.19 19.51
N ARG A 441 -23.23 6.70 18.84
CA ARG A 441 -23.38 7.63 17.71
C ARG A 441 -24.09 6.97 16.53
N LYS A 442 -23.73 5.72 16.21
CA LYS A 442 -24.40 4.95 15.16
C LYS A 442 -25.88 4.74 15.47
N LEU A 443 -26.23 4.41 16.73
CA LEU A 443 -27.62 4.21 17.15
C LEU A 443 -28.44 5.48 16.95
N ARG A 444 -27.94 6.64 17.41
CA ARG A 444 -28.63 7.93 17.20
C ARG A 444 -28.86 8.24 15.73
N ALA A 445 -27.84 8.04 14.89
CA ALA A 445 -27.97 8.25 13.45
C ALA A 445 -29.00 7.30 12.82
N ALA A 446 -28.98 6.02 13.21
CA ALA A 446 -29.93 5.03 12.73
C ALA A 446 -31.37 5.35 13.16
N GLN A 447 -31.59 5.81 14.39
CA GLN A 447 -32.92 6.19 14.90
C GLN A 447 -33.53 7.33 14.08
N VAL A 448 -32.78 8.41 13.85
CA VAL A 448 -33.25 9.56 13.08
C VAL A 448 -33.66 9.17 11.67
N ILE A 449 -32.89 8.28 11.03
CA ILE A 449 -33.17 7.85 9.65
C ILE A 449 -34.31 6.82 9.62
N ALA A 450 -34.41 5.93 10.62
CA ALA A 450 -35.48 4.94 10.71
C ALA A 450 -36.87 5.56 10.90
N GLU A 451 -36.97 6.80 11.41
CA GLU A 451 -38.23 7.56 11.44
C GLU A 451 -38.76 7.89 10.04
N GLN A 452 -37.87 8.00 9.05
CA GLN A 452 -38.20 8.34 7.66
C GLN A 452 -38.20 7.11 6.75
N ASP A 453 -37.34 6.14 7.02
CA ASP A 453 -37.16 4.92 6.24
C ASP A 453 -37.16 3.67 7.16
N PRO A 454 -38.28 2.94 7.24
CA PRO A 454 -38.43 1.75 8.08
C PRO A 454 -37.41 0.63 7.78
N PHE A 455 -36.74 0.64 6.62
CA PHE A 455 -35.68 -0.31 6.29
C PHE A 455 -34.60 -0.36 7.39
N PHE A 456 -34.27 0.79 7.99
CA PHE A 456 -33.24 0.89 9.02
C PHE A 456 -33.72 0.54 10.44
N ALA A 457 -34.97 0.08 10.63
CA ALA A 457 -35.45 -0.35 11.95
C ALA A 457 -34.60 -1.51 12.52
N LYS A 458 -34.13 -2.43 11.67
CA LYS A 458 -33.24 -3.53 12.08
C LYS A 458 -31.87 -3.05 12.53
N ASN A 459 -31.36 -1.96 11.95
CA ASN A 459 -30.12 -1.34 12.41
C ASN A 459 -30.28 -0.81 13.84
N VAL A 460 -31.42 -0.17 14.14
CA VAL A 460 -31.73 0.36 15.47
C VAL A 460 -31.79 -0.79 16.49
N GLU A 461 -32.53 -1.85 16.19
CA GLU A 461 -32.64 -3.03 17.06
C GLU A 461 -31.26 -3.65 17.35
N ALA A 462 -30.47 -3.91 16.32
CA ALA A 462 -29.15 -4.50 16.47
C ALA A 462 -28.19 -3.60 17.25
N LEU A 463 -28.22 -2.28 17.00
CA LEU A 463 -27.38 -1.32 17.73
C LEU A 463 -27.82 -1.17 19.19
N GLN A 464 -29.12 -1.26 19.51
CA GLN A 464 -29.60 -1.27 20.89
C GLN A 464 -29.08 -2.47 21.67
N ALA A 465 -29.04 -3.66 21.05
CA ALA A 465 -28.58 -4.88 21.68
C ALA A 465 -27.08 -4.88 22.03
N VAL A 466 -26.26 -4.09 21.33
CA VAL A 466 -24.78 -4.06 21.50
C VAL A 466 -24.25 -2.85 22.26
N GLN A 467 -25.13 -2.09 22.93
CA GLN A 467 -24.69 -0.92 23.70
C GLN A 467 -23.78 -1.35 24.88
N PRO A 468 -22.65 -0.67 25.09
CA PRO A 468 -21.83 -0.91 26.28
C PRO A 468 -22.66 -0.65 27.54
N ARG A 469 -22.49 -1.49 28.56
CA ARG A 469 -23.12 -1.30 29.87
C ARG A 469 -22.70 0.07 30.41
N ASP A 470 -23.68 0.86 30.86
CA ASP A 470 -23.41 2.11 31.55
C ASP A 470 -22.56 1.86 32.81
N LEU A 471 -21.51 2.65 32.94
CA LEU A 471 -20.64 2.67 34.11
C LEU A 471 -21.21 3.60 35.17
N ASP A 472 -21.12 3.19 36.42
CA ASP A 472 -21.49 4.02 37.56
C ASP A 472 -20.35 4.97 37.96
N ALA A 473 -20.67 6.00 38.75
CA ALA A 473 -19.67 6.98 39.22
C ALA A 473 -18.46 6.33 39.93
N SER A 474 -18.64 5.19 40.61
CA SER A 474 -17.55 4.46 41.27
C SER A 474 -16.60 3.76 40.30
N GLU A 475 -17.03 3.52 39.06
CA GLU A 475 -16.26 2.84 38.01
C GLU A 475 -15.53 3.84 37.10
N ILE A 476 -15.79 5.15 37.27
CA ILE A 476 -15.23 6.22 36.44
C ILE A 476 -14.09 6.91 37.20
N GLU A 477 -12.85 6.65 36.78
CA GLU A 477 -11.68 7.39 37.24
C GLU A 477 -11.52 8.68 36.43
N VAL A 478 -11.57 9.84 37.10
CA VAL A 478 -11.46 11.15 36.46
C VAL A 478 -10.20 11.86 36.92
N ARG A 479 -9.33 12.17 35.96
CA ARG A 479 -8.13 12.98 36.19
C ARG A 479 -8.44 14.45 35.94
N LEU A 480 -7.86 15.31 36.76
CA LEU A 480 -7.90 16.75 36.54
C LEU A 480 -7.18 17.07 35.21
N GLY A 481 -7.85 17.78 34.31
CA GLY A 481 -7.40 18.02 32.94
C GLY A 481 -8.05 17.11 31.88
N ALA A 482 -8.96 16.21 32.28
CA ALA A 482 -9.76 15.45 31.33
C ALA A 482 -10.57 16.38 30.41
N THR A 483 -10.43 16.18 29.10
CA THR A 483 -10.98 17.07 28.07
C THR A 483 -12.46 16.90 27.80
N TRP A 484 -13.06 15.79 28.28
CA TRP A 484 -14.49 15.53 28.15
C TRP A 484 -15.32 16.28 29.20
N ILE A 485 -14.72 16.80 30.28
CA ILE A 485 -15.46 17.53 31.31
C ILE A 485 -15.78 18.93 30.81
N ASP A 486 -17.03 19.37 31.00
CA ASP A 486 -17.41 20.74 30.65
C ASP A 486 -16.57 21.76 31.47
N PRO A 487 -15.95 22.77 30.82
CA PRO A 487 -15.16 23.78 31.51
C PRO A 487 -15.89 24.51 32.65
N SER A 488 -17.22 24.58 32.60
CA SER A 488 -18.03 25.15 33.68
C SER A 488 -17.88 24.40 35.01
N TYR A 489 -17.73 23.06 35.00
CA TYR A 489 -17.48 22.28 36.21
C TYR A 489 -16.09 22.53 36.77
N ILE A 490 -15.09 22.72 35.91
CA ILE A 490 -13.73 23.09 36.35
C ILE A 490 -13.74 24.48 37.00
N GLN A 491 -14.49 25.42 36.42
CA GLN A 491 -14.67 26.75 37.00
C GLN A 491 -15.44 26.71 38.33
N GLN A 492 -16.49 25.90 38.42
CA GLN A 492 -17.26 25.70 39.65
C GLN A 492 -16.37 25.11 40.75
N PHE A 493 -15.59 24.06 40.44
CA PHE A 493 -14.61 23.46 41.35
C PHE A 493 -13.64 24.51 41.89
N MET A 494 -13.05 25.31 40.99
CA MET A 494 -12.11 26.36 41.36
C MET A 494 -12.75 27.35 42.35
N TYR A 495 -13.97 27.82 42.07
CA TYR A 495 -14.66 28.79 42.94
C TYR A 495 -15.07 28.22 44.29
N GLU A 496 -15.54 26.98 44.34
CA GLU A 496 -16.00 26.35 45.58
C GLU A 496 -14.83 25.92 46.47
N VAL A 497 -13.78 25.32 45.89
CA VAL A 497 -12.66 24.76 46.66
C VAL A 497 -11.66 25.83 47.07
N PHE A 498 -11.40 26.83 46.23
CA PHE A 498 -10.55 27.97 46.60
C PHE A 498 -11.32 29.11 47.24
N GLN A 499 -12.64 28.97 47.43
CA GLN A 499 -13.52 29.99 48.02
C GLN A 499 -13.38 31.36 47.33
N THR A 500 -13.24 31.37 46.00
CA THR A 500 -12.93 32.59 45.25
C THR A 500 -13.96 33.69 45.53
N PRO A 501 -13.52 34.87 46.03
CA PRO A 501 -14.42 35.96 46.38
C PRO A 501 -15.28 36.40 45.20
N ALA A 502 -16.58 36.64 45.42
CA ALA A 502 -17.54 36.99 44.36
C ALA A 502 -17.07 38.17 43.49
N ARG A 503 -16.50 39.22 44.10
CA ARG A 503 -15.94 40.40 43.40
C ARG A 503 -14.80 40.06 42.44
N LEU A 504 -14.10 38.94 42.64
CA LEU A 504 -12.96 38.49 41.84
C LEU A 504 -13.34 37.49 40.73
N ARG A 505 -14.53 36.87 40.79
CA ARG A 505 -14.96 35.86 39.80
C ARG A 505 -15.08 36.42 38.38
N GLN A 506 -15.31 37.72 38.24
CA GLN A 506 -15.28 38.37 36.92
C GLN A 506 -13.88 38.42 36.28
N TYR A 507 -12.82 38.41 37.09
CA TYR A 507 -11.42 38.49 36.64
C TYR A 507 -10.75 37.11 36.57
N ILE A 508 -11.19 36.16 37.40
CA ILE A 508 -10.62 34.82 37.51
C ILE A 508 -11.57 33.80 36.88
N ARG A 509 -11.28 33.38 35.65
CA ARG A 509 -12.11 32.46 34.86
C ARG A 509 -11.26 31.35 34.27
N VAL A 510 -11.87 30.19 34.06
CA VAL A 510 -11.25 29.06 33.37
C VAL A 510 -11.54 29.18 31.88
N LEU A 511 -10.51 29.11 31.05
CA LEU A 511 -10.58 29.12 29.60
C LEU A 511 -10.02 27.78 29.08
N TYR A 512 -10.68 27.21 28.07
CA TYR A 512 -10.24 26.00 27.41
C TYR A 512 -10.20 26.20 25.89
N CYS A 513 -9.03 26.01 25.29
CA CYS A 513 -8.84 26.07 23.85
C CYS A 513 -8.99 24.66 23.27
N ARG A 514 -10.09 24.39 22.54
CA ARG A 514 -10.35 23.06 21.96
C ARG A 514 -9.31 22.66 20.90
N GLN A 515 -8.73 23.62 20.19
CA GLN A 515 -7.78 23.37 19.10
C GLN A 515 -6.40 22.94 19.62
N THR A 516 -5.94 23.53 20.73
CA THR A 516 -4.64 23.19 21.34
C THR A 516 -4.77 22.23 22.54
N ALA A 517 -6.01 21.95 22.97
CA ALA A 517 -6.34 21.22 24.19
C ALA A 517 -5.70 21.84 25.46
N GLU A 518 -5.46 23.15 25.45
CA GLU A 518 -4.82 23.86 26.56
C GLU A 518 -5.84 24.56 27.46
N TRP A 519 -5.57 24.50 28.76
CA TRP A 519 -6.31 25.20 29.80
C TRP A 519 -5.56 26.45 30.25
N SER A 520 -6.29 27.55 30.45
CA SER A 520 -5.75 28.75 31.05
C SER A 520 -6.69 29.32 32.12
N ILE A 521 -6.12 29.95 33.14
CA ILE A 521 -6.89 30.67 34.16
C ILE A 521 -6.58 32.16 34.06
N THR A 522 -7.58 33.01 33.92
CA THR A 522 -7.36 34.46 33.90
C THR A 522 -7.14 34.99 35.33
N GLY A 523 -6.48 36.14 35.50
CA GLY A 523 -6.43 36.83 36.80
C GLY A 523 -5.78 36.06 37.96
N LYS A 524 -4.93 35.05 37.71
CA LYS A 524 -4.33 34.18 38.75
C LYS A 524 -3.60 34.90 39.88
N GLY A 525 -3.12 36.12 39.63
CA GLY A 525 -2.42 36.97 40.59
C GLY A 525 -3.30 38.04 41.26
N THR A 526 -4.59 38.10 40.94
CA THR A 526 -5.52 39.12 41.46
C THR A 526 -5.96 38.83 42.91
N VAL A 527 -5.73 37.61 43.40
CA VAL A 527 -6.07 37.22 44.78
C VAL A 527 -5.05 37.77 45.77
N PRO A 528 -5.48 38.47 46.84
CA PRO A 528 -4.59 38.97 47.87
C PRO A 528 -3.73 37.89 48.52
N TYR A 529 -2.52 38.24 48.95
CA TYR A 529 -1.58 37.30 49.59
C TYR A 529 -2.07 36.76 50.95
N ASN A 530 -3.00 37.46 51.60
CA ASN A 530 -3.63 37.00 52.85
C ASN A 530 -4.79 36.02 52.63
N ASP A 531 -5.10 35.63 51.39
CA ASP A 531 -6.07 34.58 51.09
C ASP A 531 -5.49 33.20 51.43
N VAL A 532 -5.94 32.66 52.56
CA VAL A 532 -5.44 31.41 53.13
C VAL A 532 -5.66 30.23 52.17
N ALA A 533 -6.80 30.17 51.48
CA ALA A 533 -7.09 29.08 50.56
C ALA A 533 -6.12 29.08 49.37
N ALA A 534 -5.86 30.27 48.81
CA ALA A 534 -5.04 30.45 47.62
C ALA A 534 -3.53 30.33 47.87
N TRP A 535 -3.03 30.75 49.03
CA TRP A 535 -1.57 30.82 49.30
C TRP A 535 -1.08 29.83 50.36
N THR A 536 -1.96 29.22 51.16
CA THR A 536 -1.57 28.31 52.24
C THR A 536 -2.21 26.93 52.14
N THR A 537 -3.53 26.83 51.94
CA THR A 537 -4.25 25.54 51.93
C THR A 537 -3.94 24.77 50.65
N TYR A 538 -4.16 25.39 49.48
CA TYR A 538 -3.98 24.79 48.16
C TYR A 538 -2.85 25.42 47.34
N GLY A 539 -2.18 26.43 47.90
CA GLY A 539 -0.98 27.08 47.35
C GLY A 539 0.22 27.00 48.29
N THR A 540 1.31 27.61 47.87
CA THR A 540 2.47 27.95 48.71
C THR A 540 2.69 29.45 48.71
N ASP A 541 3.55 29.94 49.59
CA ASP A 541 3.97 31.35 49.67
C ASP A 541 4.52 31.91 48.34
N GLN A 542 4.94 31.05 47.40
CA GLN A 542 5.48 31.46 46.10
C GLN A 542 4.57 31.10 44.91
N THR A 543 3.62 30.18 45.07
CA THR A 543 2.76 29.71 43.98
C THR A 543 1.31 29.60 44.42
N SER A 544 0.44 30.42 43.82
CA SER A 544 -0.99 30.41 44.15
C SER A 544 -1.70 29.12 43.70
N ALA A 545 -2.77 28.75 44.40
CA ALA A 545 -3.62 27.60 44.09
C ALA A 545 -4.16 27.63 42.64
N TYR A 546 -4.41 28.82 42.09
CA TYR A 546 -4.84 29.01 40.70
C TYR A 546 -3.75 28.65 39.69
N LYS A 547 -2.48 28.96 39.99
CA LYS A 547 -1.36 28.54 39.15
C LYS A 547 -1.16 27.01 39.22
N ILE A 548 -1.25 26.44 40.40
CA ILE A 548 -1.19 24.99 40.63
C ILE A 548 -2.33 24.26 39.89
N LEU A 549 -3.55 24.82 39.92
CA LEU A 549 -4.69 24.27 39.19
C LEU A 549 -4.48 24.31 37.68
N GLU A 550 -4.02 25.44 37.12
CA GLU A 550 -3.73 25.54 35.68
C GLU A 550 -2.65 24.53 35.23
N ASP A 551 -1.55 24.41 35.98
CA ASP A 551 -0.50 23.44 35.65
C ASP A 551 -1.04 22.01 35.73
N SER A 552 -1.91 21.72 36.71
CA SER A 552 -2.56 20.42 36.84
C SER A 552 -3.52 20.10 35.71
N LEU A 553 -4.32 21.07 35.26
CA LEU A 553 -5.23 20.91 34.12
C LEU A 553 -4.47 20.60 32.82
N ASN A 554 -3.24 21.10 32.69
CA ASN A 554 -2.37 20.83 31.54
C ASN A 554 -1.43 19.63 31.75
N LEU A 555 -1.66 18.81 32.78
CA LEU A 555 -0.84 17.63 33.12
C LEU A 555 0.66 17.95 33.33
N ARG A 556 0.97 19.16 33.82
CA ARG A 556 2.32 19.62 34.13
C ARG A 556 2.61 19.52 35.62
N ASP A 557 3.82 19.10 35.98
CA ASP A 557 4.30 19.20 37.35
C ASP A 557 4.58 20.67 37.70
N VAL A 558 4.13 21.11 38.88
CA VAL A 558 4.43 22.47 39.35
C VAL A 558 5.91 22.55 39.71
N ARG A 559 6.64 23.47 39.06
CA ARG A 559 8.08 23.71 39.31
C ARG A 559 8.31 25.17 39.69
N VAL A 560 8.92 25.39 40.85
CA VAL A 560 9.24 26.72 41.36
C VAL A 560 10.73 26.99 41.14
N TYR A 561 11.04 28.10 40.48
CA TYR A 561 12.42 28.51 40.20
C TYR A 561 12.73 29.79 40.93
N ARG A 562 13.86 29.81 41.64
CA ARG A 562 14.44 31.02 42.24
C ARG A 562 15.50 31.60 41.33
N THR A 563 15.59 32.92 41.28
CA THR A 563 16.68 33.61 40.60
C THR A 563 17.87 33.73 41.56
N VAL A 564 19.02 33.21 41.15
CA VAL A 564 20.31 33.38 41.84
C VAL A 564 21.27 34.10 40.92
N LYS A 565 22.10 34.99 41.47
CA LYS A 565 23.15 35.66 40.71
C LYS A 565 24.43 34.82 40.78
N ASP A 566 24.98 34.50 39.62
CA ASP A 566 26.30 33.87 39.51
C ASP A 566 27.41 34.85 39.95
N PRO A 567 28.64 34.39 40.23
CA PRO A 567 29.75 35.25 40.69
C PRO A 567 30.09 36.43 39.77
N ASN A 568 29.67 36.36 38.50
CA ASN A 568 29.84 37.40 37.48
C ASN A 568 28.64 38.37 37.38
N GLY A 569 27.65 38.29 38.28
CA GLY A 569 26.47 39.16 38.31
C GLY A 569 25.35 38.79 37.33
N GLN A 570 25.49 37.72 36.54
CA GLN A 570 24.43 37.21 35.67
C GLN A 570 23.35 36.45 36.46
N GLU A 571 22.09 36.72 36.15
CA GLU A 571 20.94 36.06 36.78
C GLU A 571 20.67 34.69 36.15
N ARG A 572 20.70 33.63 36.96
CA ARG A 572 20.37 32.27 36.58
C ARG A 572 19.16 31.78 37.35
N ARG A 573 18.20 31.18 36.65
CA ARG A 573 17.05 30.49 37.26
C ARG A 573 17.47 29.11 37.72
N VAL A 574 17.40 28.86 39.02
CA VAL A 574 17.68 27.55 39.63
C VAL A 574 16.42 27.02 40.26
N LEU A 575 16.15 25.72 40.09
CA LEU A 575 14.98 25.05 40.68
C LEU A 575 15.07 25.15 42.21
N ASP A 576 14.03 25.69 42.84
CA ASP A 576 13.89 25.64 44.29
C ASP A 576 13.30 24.28 44.67
N SER A 577 14.17 23.35 45.07
CA SER A 577 13.77 21.97 45.40
C SER A 577 12.78 21.92 46.57
N LYS A 578 12.93 22.80 47.57
CA LYS A 578 12.06 22.82 48.76
C LYS A 578 10.66 23.30 48.39
N GLU A 579 10.56 24.46 47.73
CA GLU A 579 9.27 25.00 47.29
C GLU A 579 8.61 24.14 46.23
N THR A 580 9.37 23.57 45.30
CA THR A 580 8.83 22.64 44.30
C THR A 580 8.23 21.40 44.97
N THR A 581 8.85 20.87 46.02
CA THR A 581 8.31 19.74 46.78
C THR A 581 7.00 20.12 47.49
N LEU A 582 6.95 21.30 48.14
CA LEU A 582 5.73 21.80 48.78
C LEU A 582 4.61 22.02 47.74
N ALA A 583 4.92 22.67 46.62
CA ALA A 583 3.98 22.92 45.54
C ALA A 583 3.45 21.61 44.93
N SER A 584 4.29 20.57 44.81
CA SER A 584 3.87 19.23 44.37
C SER A 584 2.91 18.57 45.37
N GLN A 585 3.16 18.70 46.68
CA GLN A 585 2.22 18.22 47.71
C GLN A 585 0.86 18.96 47.62
N LYS A 586 0.89 20.28 47.41
CA LYS A 586 -0.33 21.09 47.20
C LYS A 586 -1.05 20.72 45.90
N GLN A 587 -0.31 20.42 44.84
CA GLN A 587 -0.86 19.89 43.59
C GLN A 587 -1.62 18.58 43.82
N GLN A 588 -1.05 17.67 44.61
CA GLN A 588 -1.74 16.43 44.98
C GLN A 588 -2.98 16.68 45.85
N ALA A 589 -2.92 17.65 46.77
CA ALA A 589 -4.08 18.05 47.56
C ALA A 589 -5.23 18.60 46.70
N VAL A 590 -4.92 19.43 45.68
CA VAL A 590 -5.91 19.92 44.70
C VAL A 590 -6.51 18.76 43.90
N ARG A 591 -5.69 17.79 43.46
CA ARG A 591 -6.18 16.58 42.75
C ARG A 591 -7.12 15.75 43.62
N ASN A 592 -6.78 15.55 44.89
CA ASN A 592 -7.62 14.81 45.84
C ASN A 592 -8.94 15.56 46.10
N ALA A 593 -8.86 16.87 46.34
CA ALA A 593 -10.04 17.71 46.52
C ALA A 593 -10.95 17.68 45.29
N PHE A 594 -10.38 17.67 44.08
CA PHE A 594 -11.15 17.54 42.83
C PHE A 594 -11.90 16.22 42.77
N ARG A 595 -11.22 15.09 43.05
CA ARG A 595 -11.84 13.77 43.04
C ARG A 595 -13.01 13.68 44.02
N ASP A 596 -12.82 14.18 45.23
CA ASP A 596 -13.85 14.14 46.27
C ASP A 596 -15.00 15.12 45.98
N TRP A 597 -14.68 16.28 45.40
CA TRP A 597 -15.66 17.27 45.00
C TRP A 597 -16.52 16.79 43.83
N LEU A 598 -15.91 16.22 42.78
CA LEU A 598 -16.57 15.88 41.52
C LEU A 598 -17.86 15.09 41.73
N TRP A 599 -17.80 14.08 42.60
CA TRP A 599 -18.89 13.16 42.86
C TRP A 599 -19.78 13.54 44.04
N ARG A 600 -19.46 14.58 44.82
CA ARG A 600 -20.19 14.91 46.05
C ARG A 600 -21.64 15.33 45.79
N ASP A 601 -21.85 16.12 44.75
CA ASP A 601 -23.16 16.64 44.38
C ASP A 601 -23.93 15.63 43.50
N PRO A 602 -25.18 15.24 43.85
CA PRO A 602 -25.94 14.24 43.11
C PRO A 602 -26.26 14.63 41.67
N GLU A 603 -26.63 15.89 41.41
CA GLU A 603 -27.01 16.35 40.07
C GLU A 603 -25.79 16.38 39.13
N ARG A 604 -24.68 16.95 39.60
CA ARG A 604 -23.39 16.93 38.88
C ARG A 604 -22.92 15.50 38.65
N ARG A 605 -23.03 14.61 39.65
CA ARG A 605 -22.65 13.20 39.51
C ARG A 605 -23.44 12.56 38.38
N GLN A 606 -24.77 12.72 38.36
CA GLN A 606 -25.62 12.17 37.32
C GLN A 606 -25.26 12.71 35.93
N ALA A 607 -25.09 14.04 35.80
CA ALA A 607 -24.73 14.68 34.54
C ALA A 607 -23.38 14.19 33.98
N LEU A 608 -22.35 14.10 34.84
CA LEU A 608 -21.01 13.64 34.43
C LEU A 608 -20.98 12.16 34.10
N VAL A 609 -21.71 11.32 34.83
CA VAL A 609 -21.84 9.88 34.52
C VAL A 609 -22.50 9.70 33.15
N GLN A 610 -23.60 10.42 32.89
CA GLN A 610 -24.28 10.38 31.60
C GLN A 610 -23.36 10.85 30.47
N GLN A 611 -22.66 11.97 30.67
CA GLN A 611 -21.72 12.50 29.69
C GLN A 611 -20.57 11.54 29.40
N TYR A 612 -19.98 10.93 30.43
CA TYR A 612 -18.91 9.95 30.27
C TYR A 612 -19.40 8.74 29.50
N ASN A 613 -20.56 8.19 29.85
CA ASN A 613 -21.09 7.03 29.16
C ASN A 613 -21.38 7.33 27.68
N GLU A 614 -21.89 8.52 27.38
CA GLU A 614 -22.21 8.91 26.02
C GLU A 614 -20.98 9.21 25.15
N GLN A 615 -19.94 9.82 25.72
CA GLN A 615 -18.77 10.29 24.96
C GLN A 615 -17.58 9.31 25.01
N MET A 616 -17.39 8.63 26.14
CA MET A 616 -16.22 7.79 26.40
C MET A 616 -16.58 6.30 26.38
N ASN A 617 -17.67 5.87 27.01
CA ASN A 617 -18.16 4.48 26.99
C ASN A 617 -19.02 4.18 25.76
N CYS A 618 -18.49 4.51 24.58
CA CYS A 618 -19.22 4.42 23.33
C CYS A 618 -18.58 3.45 22.31
N ILE A 619 -17.35 2.99 22.56
CA ILE A 619 -16.59 2.15 21.63
C ILE A 619 -16.78 0.67 21.95
N ARG A 620 -17.35 -0.08 21.01
CA ARG A 620 -17.32 -1.55 21.01
C ARG A 620 -16.15 -2.05 20.14
N PRO A 621 -15.21 -2.84 20.67
CA PRO A 621 -14.15 -3.45 19.85
C PRO A 621 -14.74 -4.35 18.77
N ARG A 622 -14.11 -4.35 17.59
CA ARG A 622 -14.44 -5.28 16.51
C ARG A 622 -13.87 -6.66 16.81
N GLU A 623 -14.72 -7.67 16.74
CA GLU A 623 -14.32 -9.07 16.75
C GLU A 623 -14.16 -9.53 15.31
N TYR A 624 -13.02 -10.12 14.98
CA TYR A 624 -12.72 -10.54 13.61
C TYR A 624 -12.84 -12.06 13.52
N ASP A 625 -13.52 -12.53 12.47
CA ASP A 625 -13.53 -13.92 12.05
C ASP A 625 -12.79 -14.03 10.71
N GLY A 626 -11.84 -14.94 10.62
CA GLY A 626 -11.10 -15.24 9.38
C GLY A 626 -11.37 -16.63 8.81
N SER A 627 -12.37 -17.36 9.34
CA SER A 627 -12.66 -18.74 8.95
C SER A 627 -13.05 -18.90 7.47
N HIS A 628 -13.58 -17.86 6.85
CA HIS A 628 -13.93 -17.81 5.43
C HIS A 628 -12.75 -17.53 4.49
N ILE A 629 -11.57 -17.17 5.02
CA ILE A 629 -10.43 -16.79 4.18
C ILE A 629 -9.81 -18.05 3.56
N THR A 630 -9.88 -18.13 2.23
CA THR A 630 -9.22 -19.17 1.44
C THR A 630 -7.86 -18.67 0.94
N PHE A 631 -6.78 -19.23 1.49
CA PHE A 631 -5.42 -18.82 1.14
C PHE A 631 -4.94 -19.49 -0.16
N SER A 632 -4.56 -18.68 -1.14
CA SER A 632 -4.08 -19.15 -2.44
C SER A 632 -2.58 -19.35 -2.46
N GLY A 633 -2.08 -20.52 -2.88
CA GLY A 633 -0.63 -20.78 -2.97
C GLY A 633 0.05 -21.02 -1.62
N ILE A 634 -0.73 -21.11 -0.54
CA ILE A 634 -0.26 -21.58 0.75
C ILE A 634 0.15 -23.06 0.63
N ASN A 635 1.14 -23.47 1.41
CA ASN A 635 1.51 -24.86 1.53
C ASN A 635 0.40 -25.65 2.24
N PRO A 636 -0.29 -26.60 1.57
CA PRO A 636 -1.44 -27.30 2.14
C PRO A 636 -1.07 -28.23 3.31
N ALA A 637 0.21 -28.54 3.50
CA ALA A 637 0.70 -29.27 4.67
C ALA A 637 0.67 -28.42 5.96
N ILE A 638 0.47 -27.10 5.84
CA ILE A 638 0.45 -26.15 6.96
C ILE A 638 -0.98 -25.62 7.11
N GLN A 639 -1.62 -25.96 8.23
CA GLN A 639 -2.94 -25.43 8.59
C GLN A 639 -2.81 -24.33 9.64
N LEU A 640 -3.35 -23.15 9.34
CA LEU A 640 -3.39 -22.03 10.26
C LEU A 640 -4.46 -22.28 11.34
N ARG A 641 -4.15 -21.90 12.58
CA ARG A 641 -5.07 -22.02 13.72
C ARG A 641 -6.13 -20.90 13.71
N PRO A 642 -7.28 -21.09 14.38
CA PRO A 642 -8.35 -20.08 14.41
C PRO A 642 -7.88 -18.68 14.84
N HIS A 643 -7.00 -18.57 15.83
CA HIS A 643 -6.48 -17.26 16.25
C HIS A 643 -5.63 -16.57 15.17
N GLN A 644 -4.91 -17.34 14.35
CA GLN A 644 -4.11 -16.82 13.25
C GLN A 644 -5.01 -16.32 12.12
N LEU A 645 -6.08 -17.07 11.81
CA LEU A 645 -7.08 -16.66 10.83
C LEU A 645 -7.73 -15.33 11.23
N ASN A 646 -8.13 -15.20 12.49
CA ASN A 646 -8.74 -13.97 13.01
C ASN A 646 -7.75 -12.79 13.03
N ALA A 647 -6.48 -13.05 13.33
CA ALA A 647 -5.42 -12.05 13.23
C ALA A 647 -5.21 -11.57 11.79
N ILE A 648 -5.23 -12.49 10.81
CA ILE A 648 -5.13 -12.14 9.39
C ILE A 648 -6.34 -11.31 8.95
N ALA A 649 -7.56 -11.73 9.31
CA ALA A 649 -8.78 -10.95 9.06
C ALA A 649 -8.69 -9.55 9.65
N ARG A 650 -8.14 -9.42 10.87
CA ARG A 650 -7.88 -8.12 11.50
C ARG A 650 -6.92 -7.24 10.68
N VAL A 651 -5.85 -7.81 10.12
CA VAL A 651 -4.93 -7.06 9.25
C VAL A 651 -5.63 -6.63 7.95
N LEU A 652 -6.39 -7.54 7.32
CA LEU A 652 -7.05 -7.27 6.04
C LEU A 652 -8.18 -6.23 6.16
N TYR A 653 -8.95 -6.26 7.24
CA TYR A 653 -10.19 -5.47 7.38
C TYR A 653 -10.10 -4.35 8.44
N GLY A 654 -9.11 -4.40 9.33
CA GLY A 654 -8.99 -3.49 10.48
C GLY A 654 -7.99 -2.34 10.32
N GLY A 655 -7.22 -2.32 9.23
CA GLY A 655 -6.17 -1.32 9.00
C GLY A 655 -4.97 -1.53 9.92
N ASN A 656 -4.51 -0.45 10.59
CA ASN A 656 -3.33 -0.49 11.46
C ASN A 656 -3.52 -1.49 12.62
N THR A 657 -2.74 -2.57 12.60
CA THR A 657 -2.94 -3.72 13.48
C THR A 657 -1.70 -4.02 14.31
N LEU A 658 -1.88 -4.20 15.62
CA LEU A 658 -0.87 -4.71 16.55
C LEU A 658 -1.14 -6.18 16.83
N LEU A 659 -0.21 -7.06 16.47
CA LEU A 659 -0.25 -8.50 16.75
C LEU A 659 0.51 -8.82 18.05
N ALA A 660 -0.10 -8.56 19.20
CA ALA A 660 0.49 -8.76 20.52
C ALA A 660 0.36 -10.21 21.04
N HIS A 661 0.67 -11.21 20.21
CA HIS A 661 0.64 -12.62 20.61
C HIS A 661 1.94 -13.06 21.32
N GLU A 662 1.85 -14.08 22.16
CA GLU A 662 3.01 -14.68 22.84
C GLU A 662 4.06 -15.25 21.85
N VAL A 663 5.28 -15.48 22.33
CA VAL A 663 6.35 -16.10 21.52
C VAL A 663 5.93 -17.52 21.13
N GLY A 664 6.14 -17.90 19.86
CA GLY A 664 5.73 -19.20 19.34
C GLY A 664 4.27 -19.30 18.86
N ALA A 665 3.45 -18.25 19.02
CA ALA A 665 2.06 -18.25 18.56
C ALA A 665 1.88 -18.25 17.02
N GLY A 666 2.98 -18.16 16.25
CA GLY A 666 2.95 -18.18 14.78
C GLY A 666 2.75 -16.81 14.12
N LYS A 667 3.20 -15.72 14.77
CA LYS A 667 3.10 -14.33 14.27
C LYS A 667 3.68 -14.13 12.87
N THR A 668 4.79 -14.78 12.53
CA THR A 668 5.39 -14.65 11.19
C THR A 668 4.44 -15.15 10.12
N PHE A 669 3.76 -16.28 10.34
CA PHE A 669 2.79 -16.81 9.38
C PHE A 669 1.56 -15.91 9.25
N GLU A 670 1.10 -15.30 10.35
CA GLU A 670 0.03 -14.29 10.31
C GLU A 670 0.42 -13.12 9.41
N MET A 671 1.64 -12.57 9.58
CA MET A 671 2.14 -11.45 8.77
C MET A 671 2.31 -11.83 7.29
N VAL A 672 2.89 -13.00 7.01
CA VAL A 672 3.13 -13.49 5.64
C VAL A 672 1.81 -13.74 4.91
N ALA A 673 0.88 -14.47 5.53
CA ALA A 673 -0.41 -14.76 4.94
C ALA A 673 -1.22 -13.47 4.71
N ALA A 674 -1.24 -12.55 5.68
CA ALA A 674 -1.91 -11.26 5.52
C ALA A 674 -1.32 -10.44 4.37
N ALA A 675 0.01 -10.43 4.18
CA ALA A 675 0.66 -9.72 3.10
C ALA A 675 0.35 -10.32 1.71
N MET A 676 0.35 -11.64 1.60
CA MET A 676 0.02 -12.34 0.36
C MET A 676 -1.45 -12.15 -0.01
N GLU A 677 -2.35 -12.27 0.96
CA GLU A 677 -3.78 -12.04 0.74
C GLU A 677 -4.07 -10.56 0.44
N SER A 678 -3.38 -9.62 1.09
CA SER A 678 -3.50 -8.19 0.76
C SER A 678 -3.10 -7.91 -0.69
N LYS A 679 -2.01 -8.53 -1.18
CA LYS A 679 -1.59 -8.41 -2.58
C LYS A 679 -2.60 -9.07 -3.52
N ARG A 680 -3.13 -10.24 -3.15
CA ARG A 680 -4.13 -10.98 -3.93
C ARG A 680 -5.42 -10.15 -4.08
N LEU A 681 -5.90 -9.58 -2.99
CA LEU A 681 -7.09 -8.72 -2.94
C LEU A 681 -6.87 -7.33 -3.56
N GLY A 682 -5.63 -6.99 -3.97
CA GLY A 682 -5.29 -5.69 -4.53
C GLY A 682 -5.23 -4.55 -3.49
N LEU A 683 -5.27 -4.87 -2.19
CA LEU A 683 -5.13 -3.92 -1.09
C LEU A 683 -3.72 -3.33 -1.01
N CYS A 684 -2.72 -4.09 -1.46
CA CYS A 684 -1.36 -3.61 -1.66
C CYS A 684 -0.77 -4.14 -2.99
N GLN A 685 0.30 -3.54 -3.47
CA GLN A 685 1.07 -4.06 -4.62
C GLN A 685 2.39 -4.71 -4.22
N LYS A 686 3.00 -4.24 -3.14
CA LYS A 686 4.32 -4.64 -2.68
C LYS A 686 4.40 -4.47 -1.18
N SER A 687 4.57 -5.57 -0.47
CA SER A 687 4.66 -5.57 0.99
C SER A 687 6.13 -5.44 1.41
N ILE A 688 6.43 -4.58 2.39
CA ILE A 688 7.77 -4.43 2.96
C ILE A 688 7.74 -4.94 4.40
N PHE A 689 8.62 -5.89 4.72
CA PHE A 689 8.81 -6.49 6.03
C PHE A 689 10.08 -5.92 6.64
N VAL A 690 9.95 -5.06 7.65
CA VAL A 690 11.09 -4.53 8.40
C VAL A 690 11.32 -5.42 9.62
N VAL A 691 12.47 -6.09 9.67
CA VAL A 691 12.81 -7.04 10.74
C VAL A 691 14.17 -6.73 11.36
N PRO A 692 14.47 -7.18 12.60
CA PRO A 692 15.83 -7.15 13.12
C PRO A 692 16.83 -7.76 12.15
N ASN A 693 18.02 -7.17 12.03
CA ASN A 693 19.01 -7.53 10.99
C ASN A 693 19.38 -9.02 10.92
N HIS A 694 19.35 -9.73 12.06
CA HIS A 694 19.69 -11.15 12.15
C HIS A 694 18.53 -12.08 11.79
N LEU A 695 17.31 -11.55 11.66
CA LEU A 695 16.10 -12.32 11.34
C LEU A 695 15.69 -12.24 9.88
N THR A 696 16.41 -11.51 9.01
CA THR A 696 16.04 -11.36 7.60
C THR A 696 15.96 -12.70 6.87
N GLU A 697 16.94 -13.58 7.10
CA GLU A 697 17.02 -14.90 6.46
C GLU A 697 15.98 -15.87 7.02
N GLN A 698 15.81 -15.88 8.35
CA GLN A 698 14.79 -16.70 8.99
C GLN A 698 13.39 -16.30 8.50
N THR A 699 13.11 -14.99 8.44
CA THR A 699 11.83 -14.48 7.93
C THR A 699 11.62 -14.88 6.47
N ALA A 700 12.66 -14.81 5.64
CA ALA A 700 12.58 -15.25 4.23
C ALA A 700 12.30 -16.75 4.09
N SER A 701 12.97 -17.57 4.90
CA SER A 701 12.75 -19.01 4.93
C SER A 701 11.33 -19.36 5.40
N GLU A 702 10.84 -18.72 6.47
CA GLU A 702 9.47 -18.90 6.95
C GLU A 702 8.43 -18.43 5.92
N PHE A 703 8.71 -17.35 5.18
CA PHE A 703 7.87 -16.88 4.09
C PHE A 703 7.73 -17.94 2.99
N LEU A 704 8.86 -18.44 2.48
CA LEU A 704 8.88 -19.41 1.38
C LEU A 704 8.41 -20.80 1.81
N ARG A 705 8.54 -21.13 3.09
CA ARG A 705 7.95 -22.34 3.66
C ARG A 705 6.42 -22.30 3.61
N LEU A 706 5.83 -21.13 3.87
CA LEU A 706 4.38 -20.93 3.84
C LEU A 706 3.86 -20.73 2.41
N TYR A 707 4.57 -19.96 1.58
CA TYR A 707 4.25 -19.69 0.18
C TYR A 707 5.44 -19.99 -0.73
N PRO A 708 5.61 -21.25 -1.19
CA PRO A 708 6.79 -21.67 -1.94
C PRO A 708 6.95 -21.02 -3.33
N SER A 709 5.85 -20.55 -3.93
CA SER A 709 5.86 -19.86 -5.23
C SER A 709 6.11 -18.35 -5.11
N ALA A 710 6.25 -17.80 -3.90
CA ALA A 710 6.36 -16.36 -3.70
C ALA A 710 7.70 -15.80 -4.22
N ASN A 711 7.62 -14.68 -4.94
CA ASN A 711 8.77 -13.93 -5.41
C ASN A 711 9.20 -12.87 -4.38
N ILE A 712 10.12 -13.21 -3.48
CA ILE A 712 10.59 -12.28 -2.44
C ILE A 712 11.97 -11.68 -2.74
N LEU A 713 12.20 -10.45 -2.28
CA LEU A 713 13.51 -9.80 -2.27
C LEU A 713 14.00 -9.66 -0.83
N VAL A 714 15.21 -10.13 -0.54
CA VAL A 714 15.77 -10.11 0.83
C VAL A 714 17.04 -9.28 0.86
N THR A 715 17.15 -8.35 1.82
CA THR A 715 18.36 -7.54 1.97
C THR A 715 19.50 -8.32 2.60
N THR A 716 20.71 -8.07 2.10
CA THR A 716 21.98 -8.42 2.73
C THR A 716 22.67 -7.17 3.28
N LYS A 717 23.75 -7.34 4.04
CA LYS A 717 24.57 -6.21 4.53
C LYS A 717 25.20 -5.40 3.39
N LYS A 718 25.57 -6.06 2.29
CA LYS A 718 26.24 -5.45 1.13
C LYS A 718 25.32 -4.51 0.34
N ASP A 719 24.01 -4.77 0.35
CA ASP A 719 23.02 -4.01 -0.43
C ASP A 719 22.89 -2.54 -0.01
N PHE A 720 23.27 -2.20 1.23
CA PHE A 720 23.17 -0.85 1.79
C PHE A 720 24.51 -0.15 2.02
N GLU A 721 25.58 -0.65 1.39
CA GLU A 721 26.80 0.11 1.19
C GLU A 721 26.55 1.32 0.27
N LYS A 722 27.32 2.40 0.43
CA LYS A 722 27.05 3.69 -0.22
C LYS A 722 26.93 3.59 -1.76
N ARG A 723 27.70 2.69 -2.39
CA ARG A 723 27.69 2.41 -3.84
C ARG A 723 26.47 1.57 -4.28
N SER A 724 26.04 0.62 -3.46
CA SER A 724 25.00 -0.37 -3.79
C SER A 724 23.59 0.06 -3.41
N ARG A 725 23.43 0.99 -2.45
CA ARG A 725 22.13 1.43 -1.95
C ARG A 725 21.19 1.95 -3.04
N LYS A 726 21.70 2.77 -3.97
CA LYS A 726 20.91 3.29 -5.10
C LYS A 726 20.40 2.16 -6.00
N LYS A 727 21.26 1.18 -6.29
CA LYS A 727 20.94 -0.01 -7.10
C LYS A 727 19.88 -0.87 -6.41
N PHE A 728 19.99 -1.07 -5.09
CA PHE A 728 19.01 -1.85 -4.34
C PHE A 728 17.64 -1.16 -4.24
N CYS A 729 17.60 0.15 -3.96
CA CYS A 729 16.34 0.90 -4.00
C CYS A 729 15.69 0.88 -5.40
N ALA A 730 16.49 0.96 -6.47
CA ALA A 730 15.99 0.81 -7.84
C ALA A 730 15.41 -0.59 -8.08
N ARG A 731 16.06 -1.65 -7.60
CA ARG A 731 15.53 -3.04 -7.64
C ARG A 731 14.17 -3.12 -6.94
N ILE A 732 14.04 -2.55 -5.74
CA ILE A 732 12.76 -2.50 -5.03
C ILE A 732 11.71 -1.76 -5.88
N ALA A 733 12.05 -0.63 -6.49
CA ALA A 733 11.09 0.18 -7.24
C ALA A 733 10.59 -0.54 -8.52
N THR A 734 11.49 -1.13 -9.31
CA THR A 734 11.15 -1.70 -10.62
C THR A 734 10.71 -3.16 -10.58
N GLY A 735 11.19 -3.94 -9.60
CA GLY A 735 10.90 -5.37 -9.52
C GLY A 735 9.47 -5.68 -9.08
N ASP A 736 8.88 -6.73 -9.66
CA ASP A 736 7.60 -7.29 -9.23
C ASP A 736 7.81 -8.36 -8.14
N TYR A 737 7.96 -7.89 -6.91
CA TYR A 737 8.11 -8.76 -5.73
C TYR A 737 6.78 -8.87 -4.98
N ASP A 738 6.50 -10.06 -4.46
CA ASP A 738 5.41 -10.29 -3.52
C ASP A 738 5.71 -9.65 -2.17
N ALA A 739 6.96 -9.74 -1.72
CA ALA A 739 7.43 -9.06 -0.53
C ALA A 739 8.91 -8.66 -0.62
N VAL A 740 9.27 -7.60 0.11
CA VAL A 740 10.64 -7.17 0.34
C VAL A 740 10.94 -7.29 1.83
N ILE A 741 11.94 -8.09 2.20
CA ILE A 741 12.38 -8.28 3.58
C ILE A 741 13.65 -7.46 3.80
N ILE A 742 13.56 -6.48 4.68
CA ILE A 742 14.61 -5.51 4.97
C ILE A 742 15.00 -5.50 6.45
N GLY A 743 16.30 -5.46 6.73
CA GLY A 743 16.78 -5.25 8.09
C GLY A 743 16.54 -3.82 8.58
N GLN A 744 16.26 -3.66 9.88
CA GLN A 744 15.97 -2.36 10.50
C GLN A 744 17.04 -1.29 10.19
N SER A 745 18.33 -1.62 10.32
CA SER A 745 19.41 -0.65 10.08
C SER A 745 19.53 -0.22 8.62
N GLN A 746 19.06 -1.06 7.70
CA GLN A 746 19.01 -0.75 6.28
C GLN A 746 17.81 0.15 5.98
N PHE A 747 16.67 -0.12 6.60
CA PHE A 747 15.46 0.69 6.43
C PHE A 747 15.69 2.15 6.85
N GLU A 748 16.40 2.38 7.96
CA GLU A 748 16.79 3.73 8.43
C GLU A 748 17.64 4.52 7.43
N LYS A 749 18.27 3.84 6.45
CA LYS A 749 19.12 4.47 5.42
C LYS A 749 18.37 4.82 4.14
N ILE A 750 17.08 4.50 4.04
CA ILE A 750 16.22 4.90 2.92
C ILE A 750 15.87 6.38 3.12
N PRO A 751 16.19 7.28 2.18
CA PRO A 751 15.79 8.68 2.27
C PRO A 751 14.25 8.77 2.24
N MET A 752 13.66 9.47 3.22
CA MET A 752 12.24 9.82 3.24
C MET A 752 11.92 10.93 2.25
#